data_AF-A0A7J9SEY2-F1
#
_entry.id   AF-A0A7J9SEY2-F1
#
_cell.length_a   1.000
_cell.length_b   1.000
_cell.length_c   1.000
_cell.angle_alpha   90.00
_cell.angle_beta   90.00
_cell.angle_gamma   90.00
#
_symmetry.space_group_name_H-M   'P 1'
#
loop_
_entity.id
_entity.type
_entity.pdbx_description
1 polymer ?
#
loop_
_entity_poly.entity_id
_entity_poly.type
_entity_poly.pdbx_seq_one_letter_code
_entity_poly.pdbx_strand_id
1 'polypeptide(L)'
;MKDTHAVIGLTLLLVVSVLAPFAGAVAAAPSGMVTVPDGQITEDVPAGESVPISAADLEGSVLADDHADTLEVIVTTPERADDKYLADDANVIGSGEVAIVLRDTQSHDGRDVAIDAGLLREALDSTPEMIYGTHSSGETWTSEATYEDGYLRFYVEKFSSNTVTFSGEFRTTGTFSDGSTVSYQLDDLDSASNVTVNLTGVSNAEFSSYTKTNVEDGGEIGSFAATETITDANVTLTGTRLRDTSPTSGVKFDTVTKVKGKIYTDGSGEYNVYLYRNGNQIASASPYVGADEQEAVGFGIDKTDTKGDTFSIGAPNANANTNYAESALPTNNIIGTSNGNISVKNLTNGETVTKSLGDIPPNTDITFYSDAGGVDANLTGTERTVTSDPTLQLNSNSTSYTGTLSDGETISRTINKDALQEGENTINVSLPDQSADAPTMQVEANISHDATSKQTVEYDGEKYSERYNISKTFASDRENAEATIPFEGTVTSIREVQVRENGGAWTTADSWSLDQTTLAVDVGSVSAGDTVTVRADGSKVVPNNGEIQVTDPAVLGRSDDPKIEVTSRSSGDFEILYSGTPEKERVHYAYNETWTDDSEYAYFTGNDQHFVAPNVEAGDKMRIGTIPVKVEPVSDDGDVEVIVTDPAQSDPQYRVRAGSGSGDTIKYTYIDAKDDAEYELYSETLGVVLDSGRANSPLTLTGTDDAGVVEWLLNSDSGGSTESDDDISVIGPIRDTSPGLLSGLPIGAIITVLGIGALGVFGVAYARGGREGIASVTSTATSAGGSIGSLLVSVVGWLRRHKYVSALLGGITGVALLATGAIAVPEGTVPAVFTVAVPIGAYLGLSALDRFSWPIWGVVTAISLIVGLVWFGVDLTGAFLNQQVTVILAVGGLYLLYQLIQAYRSPDSVTNFVLRGSRSSETNTETTESNRRE
;
A
#
# COMPACT_ATOMS: atom_id res chain seq x y z
N MET A 1 -13.51 28.15 -20.23
CA MET A 1 -14.72 27.32 -20.19
C MET A 1 -14.72 26.63 -18.85
N LYS A 2 -15.69 26.97 -17.99
CA LYS A 2 -15.90 26.37 -16.68
C LYS A 2 -16.99 25.33 -16.88
N ASP A 3 -16.64 24.05 -16.89
CA ASP A 3 -17.62 22.98 -16.84
C ASP A 3 -17.80 22.58 -15.38
N THR A 4 -18.95 23.00 -14.85
CA THR A 4 -19.48 22.61 -13.55
C THR A 4 -20.14 21.25 -13.73
N HIS A 5 -19.51 20.19 -13.23
CA HIS A 5 -20.18 18.90 -13.06
C HIS A 5 -21.05 18.98 -11.81
N ALA A 6 -22.37 19.02 -12.02
CA ALA A 6 -23.35 18.83 -10.97
C ALA A 6 -23.34 17.35 -10.56
N VAL A 7 -22.97 17.08 -9.31
CA VAL A 7 -23.18 15.78 -8.67
C VAL A 7 -24.66 15.71 -8.29
N ILE A 8 -25.35 14.72 -8.85
CA ILE A 8 -26.76 14.43 -8.58
C ILE A 8 -26.79 13.66 -7.26
N GLY A 9 -27.32 14.29 -6.20
CA GLY A 9 -27.60 13.62 -4.93
C GLY A 9 -28.56 12.46 -5.14
N LEU A 10 -28.07 11.24 -4.93
CA LEU A 10 -28.83 10.01 -5.03
C LEU A 10 -29.62 9.82 -3.72
N THR A 11 -30.93 9.77 -3.84
CA THR A 11 -31.86 9.58 -2.71
C THR A 11 -31.70 8.18 -2.12
N LEU A 12 -31.19 8.06 -0.89
CA LEU A 12 -31.13 6.80 -0.14
C LEU A 12 -32.55 6.28 0.16
N LEU A 13 -32.81 5.02 -0.16
CA LEU A 13 -34.09 4.35 0.05
C LEU A 13 -33.96 3.34 1.19
N LEU A 14 -34.55 3.65 2.34
CA LEU A 14 -34.62 2.77 3.51
C LEU A 14 -35.78 1.77 3.35
N VAL A 15 -35.53 0.48 3.54
CA VAL A 15 -36.58 -0.56 3.50
C VAL A 15 -37.20 -0.66 4.89
N VAL A 16 -38.52 -0.44 4.99
CA VAL A 16 -39.27 -0.39 6.26
C VAL A 16 -40.00 -1.72 6.49
N SER A 17 -39.84 -2.32 7.67
CA SER A 17 -40.61 -3.49 8.12
C SER A 17 -41.61 -3.15 9.25
N VAL A 18 -42.57 -4.06 9.49
CA VAL A 18 -43.74 -3.86 10.36
C VAL A 18 -43.42 -4.27 11.81
N LEU A 19 -43.65 -3.35 12.74
CA LEU A 19 -43.34 -3.39 14.18
C LEU A 19 -43.89 -4.62 14.95
N ALA A 20 -43.02 -5.21 15.79
CA ALA A 20 -43.38 -5.94 17.00
C ALA A 20 -42.87 -5.16 18.24
N PRO A 21 -43.64 -5.08 19.35
CA PRO A 21 -43.26 -4.25 20.50
C PRO A 21 -42.22 -4.93 21.41
N PHE A 22 -41.09 -4.26 21.63
CA PHE A 22 -40.12 -4.58 22.69
C PHE A 22 -40.31 -3.62 23.88
N ALA A 23 -40.32 -4.17 25.10
CA ALA A 23 -40.43 -3.43 26.35
C ALA A 23 -39.04 -2.98 26.82
N GLY A 24 -38.91 -1.72 27.24
CA GLY A 24 -37.65 -1.15 27.73
C GLY A 24 -37.18 -1.78 29.04
N ALA A 25 -36.13 -2.59 28.96
CA ALA A 25 -35.22 -2.87 30.07
C ALA A 25 -33.95 -2.03 29.85
N VAL A 26 -33.25 -1.68 30.94
CA VAL A 26 -31.91 -1.08 30.85
C VAL A 26 -31.02 -2.10 30.16
N ALA A 27 -30.53 -1.75 28.97
CA ALA A 27 -29.74 -2.60 28.09
C ALA A 27 -28.42 -3.01 28.77
N ALA A 28 -28.10 -4.31 28.76
CA ALA A 28 -26.75 -4.76 29.08
C ALA A 28 -25.86 -4.49 27.86
N ALA A 29 -24.58 -4.13 28.06
CA ALA A 29 -23.65 -4.02 26.95
C ALA A 29 -23.57 -5.37 26.21
N PRO A 30 -23.62 -5.40 24.86
CA PRO A 30 -23.41 -6.63 24.10
C PRO A 30 -22.06 -7.25 24.44
N SER A 31 -22.00 -8.58 24.45
CA SER A 31 -20.78 -9.29 24.84
C SER A 31 -19.61 -8.94 23.92
N GLY A 32 -18.44 -8.69 24.50
CA GLY A 32 -17.22 -8.34 23.76
C GLY A 32 -17.08 -6.87 23.36
N MET A 33 -17.97 -5.98 23.79
CA MET A 33 -17.91 -4.55 23.46
C MET A 33 -17.57 -3.66 24.65
N VAL A 34 -16.82 -2.60 24.39
CA VAL A 34 -16.37 -1.60 25.37
C VAL A 34 -16.96 -0.23 25.01
N THR A 35 -17.42 0.50 26.02
CA THR A 35 -17.97 1.85 25.85
C THR A 35 -16.92 2.84 25.36
N VAL A 36 -17.26 3.63 24.34
CA VAL A 36 -16.42 4.73 23.84
C VAL A 36 -16.34 5.84 24.90
N PRO A 37 -15.14 6.33 25.27
CA PRO A 37 -14.99 7.43 26.21
C PRO A 37 -15.76 8.70 25.79
N ASP A 38 -16.49 9.30 26.73
CA ASP A 38 -17.32 10.50 26.49
C ASP A 38 -16.52 11.67 25.87
N GLY A 39 -15.22 11.79 26.19
CA GLY A 39 -14.35 12.82 25.62
C GLY A 39 -14.09 12.69 24.11
N GLN A 40 -14.48 11.57 23.50
CA GLN A 40 -14.38 11.31 22.06
C GLN A 40 -15.72 11.44 21.34
N ILE A 41 -16.79 11.75 22.06
CA ILE A 41 -18.12 11.98 21.50
C ILE A 41 -18.35 13.50 21.46
N THR A 42 -18.46 14.06 20.26
CA THR A 42 -18.56 15.51 20.06
C THR A 42 -19.70 15.88 19.11
N GLU A 43 -20.10 17.14 19.15
CA GLU A 43 -21.15 17.69 18.28
C GLU A 43 -20.58 18.86 17.48
N ASP A 44 -20.76 18.83 16.16
CA ASP A 44 -20.37 19.92 15.26
C ASP A 44 -21.50 20.25 14.28
N VAL A 45 -22.52 20.97 14.76
CA VAL A 45 -23.70 21.34 13.99
C VAL A 45 -23.60 22.81 13.53
N PRO A 46 -24.04 23.17 12.31
CA PRO A 46 -24.08 24.56 11.86
C PRO A 46 -24.82 25.49 12.82
N ALA A 47 -24.34 26.74 12.95
CA ALA A 47 -24.92 27.70 13.88
C ALA A 47 -26.40 28.03 13.55
N GLY A 48 -27.31 27.68 14.46
CA GLY A 48 -28.75 27.90 14.32
C GLY A 48 -29.55 26.68 13.82
N GLU A 49 -28.87 25.57 13.57
CA GLU A 49 -29.47 24.27 13.28
C GLU A 49 -29.40 23.37 14.52
N SER A 50 -30.23 22.33 14.55
CA SER A 50 -30.29 21.35 15.63
C SER A 50 -30.48 19.97 15.03
N VAL A 51 -29.80 18.99 15.60
CA VAL A 51 -29.94 17.57 15.23
C VAL A 51 -30.86 16.85 16.23
N PRO A 52 -31.60 15.81 15.78
CA PRO A 52 -32.45 15.00 16.65
C PRO A 52 -31.75 14.25 17.80
N ILE A 53 -30.44 13.99 17.68
CA ILE A 53 -29.60 13.36 18.71
C ILE A 53 -28.43 14.29 18.98
N SER A 54 -28.16 14.65 20.23
CA SER A 54 -26.97 15.41 20.61
C SER A 54 -25.81 14.51 21.01
N ALA A 55 -24.58 15.05 21.07
CA ALA A 55 -23.44 14.29 21.58
C ALA A 55 -23.67 13.79 23.02
N ALA A 56 -24.32 14.61 23.86
CA ALA A 56 -24.63 14.26 25.25
C ALA A 56 -25.61 13.09 25.39
N ASP A 57 -26.44 12.85 24.37
CA ASP A 57 -27.33 11.69 24.35
C ASP A 57 -26.56 10.40 24.02
N LEU A 58 -25.47 10.49 23.26
CA LEU A 58 -24.63 9.37 22.87
C LEU A 58 -23.54 9.02 23.91
N GLU A 59 -23.24 9.91 24.86
CA GLU A 59 -22.33 9.65 25.98
C GLU A 59 -22.75 8.37 26.74
N GLY A 60 -21.81 7.46 26.94
CA GLY A 60 -22.05 6.13 27.54
C GLY A 60 -22.93 5.17 26.73
N SER A 61 -23.40 5.56 25.54
CA SER A 61 -24.39 4.81 24.73
C SER A 61 -23.84 4.32 23.39
N VAL A 62 -22.55 4.54 23.14
CA VAL A 62 -21.81 4.01 21.99
C VAL A 62 -20.74 3.05 22.48
N LEU A 63 -20.63 1.89 21.86
CA LEU A 63 -19.63 0.87 22.14
C LEU A 63 -18.91 0.45 20.87
N ALA A 64 -17.68 -0.03 21.04
CA ALA A 64 -16.90 -0.67 20.00
C ALA A 64 -16.37 -2.02 20.51
N ASP A 65 -16.26 -3.00 19.62
CA ASP A 65 -15.63 -4.30 19.91
C ASP A 65 -14.12 -4.20 20.13
N ASP A 66 -13.47 -3.28 19.42
CA ASP A 66 -12.04 -3.00 19.54
C ASP A 66 -11.75 -1.49 19.52
N HIS A 67 -10.59 -1.09 20.08
CA HIS A 67 -10.07 0.29 20.10
C HIS A 67 -11.09 1.39 20.42
N ALA A 68 -11.98 1.15 21.39
CA ALA A 68 -12.97 2.13 21.80
C ALA A 68 -12.36 3.47 22.25
N ASP A 69 -11.11 3.47 22.71
CA ASP A 69 -10.35 4.64 23.17
C ASP A 69 -9.72 5.49 22.06
N THR A 70 -9.87 5.11 20.79
CA THR A 70 -9.34 5.86 19.63
C THR A 70 -10.43 6.30 18.66
N LEU A 71 -11.62 5.68 18.78
CA LEU A 71 -12.83 6.01 18.03
C LEU A 71 -13.41 7.36 18.45
N GLU A 72 -13.39 8.32 17.55
CA GLU A 72 -14.08 9.61 17.66
C GLU A 72 -15.46 9.54 16.98
N VAL A 73 -16.50 9.95 17.68
CA VAL A 73 -17.87 9.99 17.20
C VAL A 73 -18.32 11.44 17.15
N ILE A 74 -18.66 11.94 15.96
CA ILE A 74 -19.11 13.32 15.76
C ILE A 74 -20.54 13.32 15.25
N VAL A 75 -21.43 13.99 15.98
CA VAL A 75 -22.82 14.19 15.55
C VAL A 75 -22.93 15.52 14.80
N THR A 76 -23.51 15.48 13.61
CA THR A 76 -23.65 16.64 12.72
C THR A 76 -24.84 16.49 11.75
N THR A 77 -24.99 17.42 10.82
CA THR A 77 -25.97 17.39 9.73
C THR A 77 -25.35 16.73 8.48
N PRO A 78 -26.12 15.99 7.65
CA PRO A 78 -25.59 15.33 6.45
C PRO A 78 -24.77 16.24 5.52
N GLU A 79 -25.24 17.46 5.21
CA GLU A 79 -24.48 18.36 4.33
C GLU A 79 -23.12 18.77 4.93
N ARG A 80 -23.04 18.90 6.25
CA ARG A 80 -21.79 19.26 6.94
C ARG A 80 -20.85 18.08 7.08
N ALA A 81 -21.39 16.88 7.28
CA ALA A 81 -20.60 15.66 7.23
C ALA A 81 -19.91 15.52 5.87
N ASP A 82 -20.66 15.74 4.79
CA ASP A 82 -20.16 15.61 3.43
C ASP A 82 -19.13 16.69 3.07
N ASP A 83 -19.38 17.95 3.42
CA ASP A 83 -18.50 19.07 3.05
C ASP A 83 -17.18 19.12 3.84
N LYS A 84 -17.20 18.63 5.10
CA LYS A 84 -16.08 18.82 6.03
C LYS A 84 -15.35 17.53 6.39
N TYR A 85 -16.07 16.43 6.55
CA TYR A 85 -15.52 15.22 7.16
C TYR A 85 -15.23 14.11 6.16
N LEU A 86 -15.89 14.09 4.99
CA LEU A 86 -15.52 13.20 3.88
C LEU A 86 -14.11 13.47 3.29
N ALA A 87 -13.29 14.35 3.86
CA ALA A 87 -11.88 14.47 3.47
C ALA A 87 -10.90 13.93 4.54
N ASP A 88 -11.41 13.55 5.72
CA ASP A 88 -10.61 13.43 6.95
C ASP A 88 -10.69 12.03 7.60
N ASP A 89 -10.38 10.97 6.83
CA ASP A 89 -10.37 9.55 7.26
C ASP A 89 -11.58 9.20 8.14
N ALA A 90 -12.78 9.41 7.58
CA ALA A 90 -14.03 9.37 8.30
C ALA A 90 -15.08 8.54 7.58
N ASN A 91 -15.92 7.89 8.37
CA ASN A 91 -17.13 7.20 7.92
C ASN A 91 -18.36 8.04 8.26
N VAL A 92 -19.07 8.49 7.23
CA VAL A 92 -20.30 9.26 7.38
C VAL A 92 -21.51 8.34 7.24
N ILE A 93 -22.31 8.24 8.30
CA ILE A 93 -23.58 7.53 8.33
C ILE A 93 -24.68 8.58 8.42
N GLY A 94 -25.35 8.85 7.30
CA GLY A 94 -26.38 9.89 7.19
C GLY A 94 -27.79 9.31 7.07
N SER A 95 -28.74 9.85 7.84
CA SER A 95 -30.17 9.55 7.67
C SER A 95 -31.04 10.73 8.12
N GLY A 96 -31.94 11.20 7.25
CA GLY A 96 -32.85 12.30 7.56
C GLY A 96 -32.11 13.61 7.84
N GLU A 97 -32.28 14.16 9.04
CA GLU A 97 -31.69 15.43 9.49
C GLU A 97 -30.40 15.24 10.33
N VAL A 98 -29.92 14.01 10.50
CA VAL A 98 -28.72 13.70 11.29
C VAL A 98 -27.72 12.87 10.50
N ALA A 99 -26.44 13.14 10.76
CA ALA A 99 -25.33 12.30 10.35
C ALA A 99 -24.43 12.01 11.56
N ILE A 100 -24.00 10.76 11.66
CA ILE A 100 -22.99 10.31 12.61
C ILE A 100 -21.71 10.10 11.81
N VAL A 101 -20.66 10.81 12.19
CA VAL A 101 -19.33 10.65 11.62
C VAL A 101 -18.50 9.84 12.60
N LEU A 102 -17.99 8.71 12.14
CA LEU A 102 -17.08 7.85 12.89
C LEU A 102 -15.68 8.06 12.33
N ARG A 103 -14.78 8.56 13.16
CA ARG A 103 -13.37 8.80 12.82
C ARG A 103 -12.49 7.98 13.73
N ASP A 104 -11.36 7.57 13.21
CA ASP A 104 -10.35 6.97 14.05
C ASP A 104 -9.05 7.74 13.95
N THR A 105 -8.38 7.85 15.08
CA THR A 105 -7.04 8.43 15.17
C THR A 105 -5.95 7.36 15.14
N GLN A 106 -6.32 6.08 15.20
CA GLN A 106 -5.47 4.92 14.98
C GLN A 106 -6.04 4.05 13.84
N SER A 107 -5.17 3.59 12.94
CA SER A 107 -5.54 2.68 11.86
C SER A 107 -6.04 1.36 12.45
N HIS A 108 -7.16 0.85 11.93
CA HIS A 108 -7.77 -0.38 12.42
C HIS A 108 -8.41 -1.18 11.29
N ASP A 109 -8.56 -2.49 11.48
CA ASP A 109 -9.01 -3.45 10.48
C ASP A 109 -10.54 -3.42 10.21
N GLY A 110 -11.20 -2.27 10.44
CA GLY A 110 -12.65 -2.16 10.63
C GLY A 110 -13.08 -2.57 12.04
N ARG A 111 -14.33 -2.30 12.43
CA ARG A 111 -14.80 -2.56 13.81
C ARG A 111 -16.32 -2.67 13.89
N ASP A 112 -16.82 -3.47 14.82
CA ASP A 112 -18.24 -3.43 15.17
C ASP A 112 -18.51 -2.25 16.10
N VAL A 113 -19.48 -1.43 15.70
CA VAL A 113 -19.99 -0.34 16.52
C VAL A 113 -21.40 -0.68 16.95
N ALA A 114 -21.68 -0.48 18.23
CA ALA A 114 -23.01 -0.60 18.79
C ALA A 114 -23.48 0.75 19.33
N ILE A 115 -24.68 1.16 18.93
CA ILE A 115 -25.33 2.41 19.38
C ILE A 115 -26.67 2.04 20.01
N ASP A 116 -27.06 2.68 21.11
CA ASP A 116 -28.35 2.42 21.75
C ASP A 116 -29.51 2.52 20.74
N ALA A 117 -30.25 1.42 20.58
CA ALA A 117 -31.31 1.33 19.57
C ALA A 117 -32.54 2.17 19.96
N GLY A 118 -32.72 2.45 21.25
CA GLY A 118 -33.77 3.33 21.77
C GLY A 118 -33.56 4.78 21.31
N LEU A 119 -32.33 5.29 21.42
CA LEU A 119 -31.94 6.62 20.97
C LEU A 119 -32.10 6.78 19.46
N LEU A 120 -31.60 5.82 18.67
CA LEU A 120 -31.71 5.86 17.21
C LEU A 120 -33.17 5.82 16.75
N ARG A 121 -34.02 5.04 17.41
CA ARG A 121 -35.46 4.99 17.10
C ARG A 121 -36.16 6.30 17.41
N GLU A 122 -35.82 6.97 18.52
CA GLU A 122 -36.40 8.28 18.87
C GLU A 122 -36.05 9.35 17.82
N ALA A 123 -34.85 9.27 17.27
CA ALA A 123 -34.36 10.21 16.27
C ALA A 123 -34.84 9.94 14.83
N LEU A 124 -34.85 8.66 14.43
CA LEU A 124 -35.10 8.26 13.04
C LEU A 124 -36.54 7.79 12.79
N ASP A 125 -37.39 7.74 13.82
CA ASP A 125 -38.75 7.19 13.83
C ASP A 125 -38.85 5.78 13.18
N SER A 126 -37.72 5.06 13.16
CA SER A 126 -37.57 3.76 12.50
C SER A 126 -36.36 2.99 13.05
N THR A 127 -36.38 1.67 12.87
CA THR A 127 -35.31 0.75 13.23
C THR A 127 -34.68 0.25 11.94
N PRO A 128 -33.49 0.73 11.54
CA PRO A 128 -32.86 0.31 10.29
C PRO A 128 -32.43 -1.16 10.35
N GLU A 129 -32.65 -1.91 9.27
CA GLU A 129 -32.13 -3.28 9.06
C GLU A 129 -30.78 -3.26 8.33
N MET A 130 -30.47 -2.17 7.65
CA MET A 130 -29.22 -1.94 6.92
C MET A 130 -28.70 -0.54 7.23
N ILE A 131 -27.40 -0.45 7.49
CA ILE A 131 -26.65 0.80 7.60
C ILE A 131 -25.96 1.07 6.27
N TYR A 132 -25.99 2.33 5.87
CA TYR A 132 -25.31 2.83 4.69
C TYR A 132 -24.32 3.88 5.17
N GLY A 133 -23.05 3.72 4.80
CA GLY A 133 -22.00 4.69 5.08
C GLY A 133 -21.33 5.15 3.81
N THR A 134 -20.76 6.34 3.87
CA THR A 134 -19.85 6.87 2.84
C THR A 134 -18.53 7.19 3.49
N HIS A 135 -17.44 6.78 2.86
CA HIS A 135 -16.11 7.08 3.35
C HIS A 135 -15.51 8.32 2.69
N SER A 136 -14.45 8.86 3.29
CA SER A 136 -13.70 9.98 2.74
C SER A 136 -13.12 9.74 1.33
N SER A 137 -12.90 8.49 0.94
CA SER A 137 -12.53 8.09 -0.44
C SER A 137 -13.68 8.28 -1.45
N GLY A 138 -14.90 8.48 -0.96
CA GLY A 138 -16.13 8.57 -1.75
C GLY A 138 -16.79 7.22 -2.04
N GLU A 139 -16.21 6.11 -1.56
CA GLU A 139 -16.83 4.79 -1.65
C GLU A 139 -17.99 4.65 -0.65
N THR A 140 -19.09 4.06 -1.11
CA THR A 140 -20.26 3.78 -0.27
C THR A 140 -20.25 2.33 0.17
N TRP A 141 -20.45 2.09 1.45
CA TRP A 141 -20.57 0.75 2.01
C TRP A 141 -21.94 0.51 2.62
N THR A 142 -22.27 -0.77 2.79
CA THR A 142 -23.50 -1.20 3.45
C THR A 142 -23.19 -2.28 4.46
N SER A 143 -23.84 -2.21 5.62
CA SER A 143 -23.67 -3.17 6.70
C SER A 143 -25.02 -3.62 7.23
N GLU A 144 -25.17 -4.91 7.52
CA GLU A 144 -26.39 -5.42 8.15
C GLU A 144 -26.44 -4.95 9.60
N ALA A 145 -27.61 -4.48 10.04
CA ALA A 145 -27.80 -3.98 11.39
C ALA A 145 -28.49 -5.06 12.24
N THR A 146 -27.81 -5.50 13.30
CA THR A 146 -28.33 -6.50 14.24
C THR A 146 -28.73 -5.85 15.56
N TYR A 147 -29.82 -6.34 16.16
CA TYR A 147 -30.31 -5.82 17.43
C TYR A 147 -29.98 -6.80 18.54
N GLU A 148 -29.07 -6.41 19.42
CA GLU A 148 -28.55 -7.25 20.50
C GLU A 148 -28.59 -6.48 21.82
N ASP A 149 -29.21 -7.07 22.84
CA ASP A 149 -29.30 -6.54 24.21
C ASP A 149 -29.80 -5.09 24.37
N GLY A 150 -30.45 -4.52 23.35
CA GLY A 150 -30.97 -3.14 23.35
C GLY A 150 -30.13 -2.16 22.52
N TYR A 151 -29.04 -2.63 21.92
CA TYR A 151 -28.19 -1.89 21.00
C TYR A 151 -28.42 -2.30 19.55
N LEU A 152 -28.19 -1.36 18.65
CA LEU A 152 -28.03 -1.57 17.22
C LEU A 152 -26.54 -1.77 16.93
N ARG A 153 -26.15 -3.00 16.63
CA ARG A 153 -24.79 -3.38 16.25
C ARG A 153 -24.67 -3.43 14.74
N PHE A 154 -23.61 -2.84 14.22
CA PHE A 154 -23.26 -2.89 12.81
C PHE A 154 -21.75 -2.78 12.63
N TYR A 155 -21.25 -3.43 11.60
CA TYR A 155 -19.84 -3.35 11.23
C TYR A 155 -19.57 -2.08 10.42
N VAL A 156 -18.55 -1.32 10.80
CA VAL A 156 -18.06 -0.16 10.05
C VAL A 156 -16.92 -0.62 9.17
N GLU A 157 -17.08 -0.46 7.86
CA GLU A 157 -16.08 -0.88 6.88
C GLU A 157 -14.78 -0.10 7.05
N LYS A 158 -13.68 -0.86 6.97
CA LYS A 158 -12.31 -0.42 7.14
C LYS A 158 -11.92 0.65 6.12
N PHE A 159 -11.21 1.67 6.59
CA PHE A 159 -10.35 2.50 5.75
C PHE A 159 -9.03 2.68 6.47
N SER A 160 -8.17 1.67 6.37
CA SER A 160 -6.84 1.89 6.88
C SER A 160 -6.01 2.58 5.84
N SER A 161 -5.65 3.79 6.20
CA SER A 161 -4.48 4.44 5.68
C SER A 161 -3.26 4.00 6.48
N ASN A 162 -2.10 3.98 5.84
CA ASN A 162 -0.81 3.75 6.48
C ASN A 162 0.25 4.64 5.83
N THR A 163 1.26 5.04 6.61
CA THR A 163 2.37 5.83 6.11
C THR A 163 3.46 4.92 5.54
N VAL A 164 3.59 4.91 4.22
CA VAL A 164 4.74 4.30 3.54
C VAL A 164 5.79 5.35 3.23
N THR A 165 7.00 4.89 2.96
CA THR A 165 8.16 5.76 2.75
C THR A 165 8.85 5.43 1.44
N PHE A 166 9.28 6.45 0.70
CA PHE A 166 10.20 6.31 -0.42
C PHE A 166 11.48 7.06 -0.11
N SER A 167 12.62 6.40 -0.19
CA SER A 167 13.93 7.00 0.00
C SER A 167 14.78 6.93 -1.27
N GLY A 168 15.88 7.67 -1.31
CA GLY A 168 16.89 7.61 -2.37
C GLY A 168 17.94 8.70 -2.24
N GLU A 169 19.15 8.45 -2.73
CA GLU A 169 20.24 9.42 -2.74
C GLU A 169 20.03 10.39 -3.92
N PHE A 170 19.95 11.68 -3.63
CA PHE A 170 20.19 12.70 -4.65
C PHE A 170 21.69 12.81 -4.87
N ARG A 171 22.13 12.80 -6.13
CA ARG A 171 23.52 13.00 -6.50
C ARG A 171 23.65 13.82 -7.77
N THR A 172 24.53 14.82 -7.73
CA THR A 172 24.95 15.58 -8.92
C THR A 172 26.47 15.65 -8.99
N THR A 173 27.02 15.41 -10.18
CA THR A 173 28.46 15.49 -10.44
C THR A 173 28.72 16.28 -11.72
N GLY A 174 29.70 17.17 -11.71
CA GLY A 174 30.07 17.92 -12.91
C GLY A 174 31.29 18.80 -12.72
N THR A 175 31.80 19.34 -13.83
CA THR A 175 32.85 20.35 -13.87
C THR A 175 32.23 21.74 -14.04
N PHE A 176 32.53 22.65 -13.13
CA PHE A 176 31.87 23.95 -13.03
C PHE A 176 32.89 25.09 -13.13
N SER A 177 32.57 26.13 -13.91
CA SER A 177 33.29 27.41 -13.90
C SER A 177 32.62 28.40 -12.93
N ASP A 178 33.23 29.58 -12.76
CA ASP A 178 32.59 30.67 -12.00
C ASP A 178 31.18 30.99 -12.52
N GLY A 179 30.26 31.24 -11.61
CA GLY A 179 28.86 31.55 -11.90
C GLY A 179 28.01 30.37 -12.36
N SER A 180 28.52 29.14 -12.32
CA SER A 180 27.72 27.95 -12.64
C SER A 180 26.61 27.74 -11.59
N THR A 181 25.43 27.35 -12.06
CA THR A 181 24.27 27.08 -11.19
C THR A 181 23.67 25.72 -11.51
N VAL A 182 23.33 24.95 -10.48
CA VAL A 182 22.59 23.69 -10.55
C VAL A 182 21.36 23.80 -9.67
N SER A 183 20.18 23.47 -10.18
CA SER A 183 18.95 23.43 -9.39
C SER A 183 18.30 22.06 -9.41
N TYR A 184 17.69 21.68 -8.30
CA TYR A 184 16.97 20.42 -8.13
C TYR A 184 15.76 20.60 -7.20
N GLN A 185 14.74 19.76 -7.34
CA GLN A 185 13.54 19.78 -6.50
C GLN A 185 13.65 18.74 -5.38
N LEU A 186 13.18 19.13 -4.19
CA LEU A 186 13.09 18.28 -2.99
C LEU A 186 11.66 18.36 -2.43
N ASP A 187 10.93 17.25 -2.43
CA ASP A 187 9.51 17.28 -2.03
C ASP A 187 9.29 17.25 -0.51
N ASP A 188 10.21 16.65 0.26
CA ASP A 188 10.09 16.44 1.70
C ASP A 188 11.47 16.59 2.36
N LEU A 189 11.53 17.43 3.39
CA LEU A 189 12.75 17.76 4.13
C LEU A 189 12.98 16.87 5.36
N ASP A 190 11.93 16.24 5.90
CA ASP A 190 11.93 15.70 7.27
C ASP A 190 12.89 14.52 7.45
N SER A 191 13.36 13.91 6.37
CA SER A 191 14.37 12.85 6.44
C SER A 191 15.53 13.00 5.44
N ALA A 192 15.81 14.22 4.98
CA ALA A 192 17.03 14.51 4.23
C ALA A 192 18.27 14.45 5.13
N SER A 193 19.36 13.84 4.64
CA SER A 193 20.64 13.82 5.36
C SER A 193 21.46 15.10 5.12
N ASN A 194 22.57 15.25 5.86
CA ASN A 194 23.48 16.37 5.61
C ASN A 194 24.09 16.25 4.21
N VAL A 195 24.20 17.37 3.51
CA VAL A 195 24.73 17.39 2.15
C VAL A 195 26.24 17.18 2.18
N THR A 196 26.69 16.12 1.53
CA THR A 196 28.12 15.85 1.31
C THR A 196 28.55 16.50 0.01
N VAL A 197 29.66 17.23 0.07
CA VAL A 197 30.21 18.00 -1.03
C VAL A 197 31.67 17.62 -1.20
N ASN A 198 32.00 17.01 -2.33
CA ASN A 198 33.37 16.73 -2.73
C ASN A 198 33.79 17.69 -3.83
N LEU A 199 34.84 18.47 -3.58
CA LEU A 199 35.43 19.39 -4.54
C LEU A 199 36.78 18.83 -4.99
N THR A 200 36.92 18.66 -6.30
CA THR A 200 38.12 18.10 -6.94
C THR A 200 38.77 19.16 -7.83
N GLY A 201 40.08 19.36 -7.64
CA GLY A 201 40.86 20.33 -8.39
C GLY A 201 40.98 19.94 -9.88
N VAL A 202 40.92 20.94 -10.76
CA VAL A 202 41.06 20.82 -12.21
C VAL A 202 42.15 21.77 -12.70
N SER A 203 43.09 21.26 -13.49
CA SER A 203 44.09 22.08 -14.19
C SER A 203 43.66 22.37 -15.63
N ASN A 204 43.59 23.65 -16.00
CA ASN A 204 43.29 24.11 -17.35
C ASN A 204 44.52 24.76 -17.99
N ALA A 205 44.68 24.61 -19.31
CA ALA A 205 45.80 25.16 -20.06
C ALA A 205 45.34 25.78 -21.39
N GLU A 206 45.90 26.93 -21.73
CA GLU A 206 45.65 27.63 -22.99
C GLU A 206 46.97 28.12 -23.60
N PHE A 207 47.05 28.12 -24.93
CA PHE A 207 48.19 28.71 -25.64
C PHE A 207 47.88 30.17 -26.00
N SER A 208 48.73 31.08 -25.53
CA SER A 208 48.51 32.53 -25.66
C SER A 208 49.63 33.17 -26.47
N SER A 209 49.29 34.20 -27.26
CA SER A 209 50.21 34.92 -28.14
C SER A 209 49.97 36.43 -28.11
N TYR A 210 50.95 37.19 -27.65
CA TYR A 210 50.93 38.65 -27.57
C TYR A 210 51.87 39.25 -28.60
N THR A 211 51.34 40.03 -29.54
CA THR A 211 52.14 40.76 -30.53
C THR A 211 52.16 42.25 -30.24
N LYS A 212 53.35 42.84 -30.24
CA LYS A 212 53.54 44.29 -30.08
C LYS A 212 54.54 44.80 -31.10
N THR A 213 54.17 45.86 -31.81
CA THR A 213 55.01 46.45 -32.87
C THR A 213 55.80 47.65 -32.37
N ASN A 214 56.98 47.87 -32.92
CA ASN A 214 57.86 49.00 -32.59
C ASN A 214 58.14 49.15 -31.08
N VAL A 215 58.46 48.05 -30.41
CA VAL A 215 58.94 48.06 -29.02
C VAL A 215 60.34 48.69 -29.00
N GLU A 216 60.46 49.85 -28.38
CA GLU A 216 61.71 50.61 -28.19
C GLU A 216 62.33 50.29 -26.81
N ASP A 217 63.49 50.87 -26.52
CA ASP A 217 64.25 50.59 -25.29
C ASP A 217 63.46 50.91 -24.00
N GLY A 218 63.36 49.91 -23.12
CA GLY A 218 62.56 49.96 -21.89
C GLY A 218 61.08 49.68 -22.10
N GLY A 219 60.66 49.33 -23.33
CA GLY A 219 59.28 49.00 -23.66
C GLY A 219 58.89 47.59 -23.19
N GLU A 220 57.71 47.48 -22.57
CA GLU A 220 57.09 46.20 -22.24
C GLU A 220 56.63 45.48 -23.52
N ILE A 221 56.91 44.19 -23.65
CA ILE A 221 56.42 43.32 -24.74
C ILE A 221 55.01 42.81 -24.40
N GLY A 222 54.83 42.32 -23.18
CA GLY A 222 53.57 41.82 -22.63
C GLY A 222 53.82 40.98 -21.37
N SER A 223 52.74 40.46 -20.80
CA SER A 223 52.72 39.56 -19.65
C SER A 223 51.67 38.47 -19.86
N PHE A 224 51.84 37.34 -19.17
CA PHE A 224 50.85 36.27 -19.14
C PHE A 224 50.02 36.36 -17.88
N ALA A 225 48.73 36.11 -18.02
CA ALA A 225 47.81 36.12 -16.91
C ALA A 225 47.39 34.69 -16.57
N ALA A 226 48.08 34.10 -15.60
CA ALA A 226 47.89 32.72 -15.16
C ALA A 226 47.90 32.66 -13.63
N THR A 227 47.42 31.57 -13.05
CA THR A 227 47.62 31.29 -11.61
C THR A 227 48.80 30.36 -11.36
N GLU A 228 49.26 29.65 -12.40
CA GLU A 228 50.44 28.79 -12.36
C GLU A 228 51.56 29.30 -13.26
N THR A 229 52.71 28.62 -13.16
CA THR A 229 53.88 28.83 -14.00
C THR A 229 53.56 28.64 -15.49
N ILE A 230 53.96 29.61 -16.29
CA ILE A 230 53.89 29.57 -17.75
C ILE A 230 54.96 28.64 -18.29
N THR A 231 54.60 27.67 -19.12
CA THR A 231 55.57 26.83 -19.83
C THR A 231 55.66 27.19 -21.30
N ASP A 232 56.71 26.70 -21.96
CA ASP A 232 56.93 26.88 -23.39
C ASP A 232 56.96 28.36 -23.82
N ALA A 233 57.34 29.23 -22.89
CA ALA A 233 57.39 30.66 -23.12
C ALA A 233 58.54 31.01 -24.08
N ASN A 234 58.21 31.70 -25.16
CA ASN A 234 59.13 32.12 -26.20
C ASN A 234 58.84 33.55 -26.59
N VAL A 235 59.90 34.32 -26.89
CA VAL A 235 59.76 35.64 -27.51
C VAL A 235 60.47 35.63 -28.85
N THR A 236 59.77 36.11 -29.87
CA THR A 236 60.28 36.32 -31.21
C THR A 236 60.43 37.80 -31.46
N LEU A 237 61.65 38.25 -31.72
CA LEU A 237 61.95 39.64 -32.04
C LEU A 237 62.25 39.76 -33.54
N THR A 238 61.64 40.74 -34.19
CA THR A 238 61.90 41.10 -35.59
C THR A 238 62.51 42.48 -35.63
N GLY A 239 63.70 42.60 -36.22
CA GLY A 239 64.37 43.90 -36.32
C GLY A 239 63.57 44.85 -37.19
N THR A 240 63.23 46.04 -36.67
CA THR A 240 62.48 47.04 -37.44
C THR A 240 63.39 48.19 -37.84
N ARG A 241 63.15 48.71 -39.05
CA ARG A 241 63.71 49.98 -39.50
C ARG A 241 62.58 50.86 -39.97
N LEU A 242 62.19 51.80 -39.10
CA LEU A 242 61.11 52.72 -39.37
C LEU A 242 61.50 53.71 -40.47
N ARG A 243 60.52 53.97 -41.34
CA ARG A 243 60.59 55.02 -42.36
C ARG A 243 59.43 55.97 -42.28
N ASP A 244 59.64 57.15 -41.73
CA ASP A 244 58.66 58.23 -41.81
C ASP A 244 58.96 59.13 -43.01
N THR A 245 57.96 59.40 -43.85
CA THR A 245 58.08 60.16 -45.11
C THR A 245 57.41 61.54 -45.05
N SER A 246 57.47 62.29 -43.93
CA SER A 246 57.09 63.72 -43.97
C SER A 246 57.54 64.64 -42.81
N PRO A 247 58.85 64.97 -42.63
CA PRO A 247 59.30 65.84 -41.54
C PRO A 247 59.34 67.32 -41.96
N THR A 248 58.22 67.86 -42.45
CA THR A 248 58.06 69.34 -42.55
C THR A 248 57.74 69.97 -41.20
N SER A 249 57.24 69.18 -40.24
CA SER A 249 57.11 69.50 -38.82
C SER A 249 57.80 68.40 -38.01
N GLY A 250 58.57 68.77 -36.99
CA GLY A 250 59.52 67.88 -36.31
C GLY A 250 59.00 66.47 -36.00
N VAL A 251 59.78 65.46 -36.35
CA VAL A 251 59.51 64.04 -36.09
C VAL A 251 60.38 63.60 -34.91
N LYS A 252 59.77 62.86 -33.99
CA LYS A 252 60.48 62.26 -32.85
C LYS A 252 60.94 60.86 -33.24
N PHE A 253 62.23 60.63 -33.13
CA PHE A 253 62.82 59.30 -33.21
C PHE A 253 63.71 59.12 -31.99
N ASP A 254 63.77 57.91 -31.44
CA ASP A 254 64.75 57.61 -30.41
C ASP A 254 66.17 57.70 -30.96
N THR A 255 66.47 57.04 -32.08
CA THR A 255 67.78 57.11 -32.73
C THR A 255 67.60 57.28 -34.23
N VAL A 256 68.00 58.44 -34.78
CA VAL A 256 68.09 58.66 -36.23
C VAL A 256 69.47 58.24 -36.71
N THR A 257 69.53 57.52 -37.82
CA THR A 257 70.82 57.17 -38.46
C THR A 257 71.03 57.91 -39.76
N LYS A 258 69.96 58.14 -40.51
CA LYS A 258 70.04 58.77 -41.82
C LYS A 258 68.79 59.57 -42.13
N VAL A 259 68.99 60.76 -42.65
CA VAL A 259 67.95 61.63 -43.17
C VAL A 259 68.18 61.80 -44.67
N LYS A 260 67.19 61.51 -45.49
CA LYS A 260 67.20 61.77 -46.93
C LYS A 260 66.03 62.65 -47.30
N GLY A 261 66.18 63.48 -48.32
CA GLY A 261 65.03 64.19 -48.86
C GLY A 261 65.26 64.64 -50.28
N LYS A 262 64.18 65.14 -50.87
CA LYS A 262 64.17 65.79 -52.17
C LYS A 262 63.67 67.21 -51.98
N ILE A 263 64.37 68.15 -52.61
CA ILE A 263 63.97 69.55 -52.68
C ILE A 263 63.45 69.82 -54.09
N TYR A 264 62.34 70.54 -54.20
CA TYR A 264 61.85 71.08 -55.47
C TYR A 264 62.13 72.59 -55.52
N THR A 265 62.73 73.05 -56.62
CA THR A 265 63.08 74.46 -56.81
C THR A 265 62.68 74.93 -58.20
N ASP A 266 62.48 76.23 -58.37
CA ASP A 266 62.11 76.90 -59.62
C ASP A 266 63.31 77.63 -60.28
N GLY A 267 64.54 77.31 -59.87
CA GLY A 267 65.76 77.91 -60.41
C GLY A 267 67.04 77.11 -60.14
N SER A 268 68.12 77.47 -60.86
CA SER A 268 69.44 76.88 -60.68
C SER A 268 70.23 77.58 -59.57
N GLY A 269 70.84 76.81 -58.67
CA GLY A 269 71.62 77.37 -57.56
C GLY A 269 72.04 76.32 -56.55
N GLU A 270 72.85 76.75 -55.58
CA GLU A 270 73.22 75.96 -54.41
C GLU A 270 72.19 76.21 -53.30
N TYR A 271 71.54 75.15 -52.82
CA TYR A 271 70.50 75.23 -51.80
C TYR A 271 71.00 74.62 -50.50
N ASN A 272 70.87 75.34 -49.39
CA ASN A 272 71.29 74.84 -48.09
C ASN A 272 70.14 74.14 -47.37
N VAL A 273 70.40 72.90 -46.94
CA VAL A 273 69.54 72.09 -46.09
C VAL A 273 70.18 71.95 -44.73
N TYR A 274 69.40 72.14 -43.68
CA TYR A 274 69.85 72.04 -42.30
C TYR A 274 69.06 70.96 -41.56
N LEU A 275 69.76 70.12 -40.82
CA LEU A 275 69.18 69.21 -39.85
C LEU A 275 69.29 69.85 -38.46
N TYR A 276 68.15 69.99 -37.79
CA TYR A 276 68.05 70.49 -36.44
C TYR A 276 67.68 69.37 -35.47
N ARG A 277 68.28 69.39 -34.29
CA ARG A 277 67.91 68.62 -33.11
C ARG A 277 67.42 69.58 -32.05
N ASN A 278 66.19 69.40 -31.56
CA ASN A 278 65.61 70.24 -30.50
C ASN A 278 65.80 71.75 -30.78
N GLY A 279 65.74 72.14 -32.06
CA GLY A 279 65.96 73.51 -32.53
C GLY A 279 67.42 73.91 -32.82
N ASN A 280 68.42 73.10 -32.46
CA ASN A 280 69.84 73.37 -32.74
C ASN A 280 70.30 72.69 -34.04
N GLN A 281 70.95 73.43 -34.93
CA GLN A 281 71.53 72.86 -36.15
C GLN A 281 72.67 71.88 -35.81
N ILE A 282 72.56 70.64 -36.27
CA ILE A 282 73.54 69.56 -36.01
C ILE A 282 74.24 69.06 -37.27
N ALA A 283 73.69 69.31 -38.45
CA ALA A 283 74.28 68.98 -39.73
C ALA A 283 73.69 69.85 -40.84
N SER A 284 74.39 69.93 -41.97
CA SER A 284 73.91 70.63 -43.18
C SER A 284 74.41 69.96 -44.46
N ALA A 285 73.67 70.14 -45.55
CA ALA A 285 74.06 69.74 -46.90
C ALA A 285 73.73 70.86 -47.89
N SER A 286 74.53 71.00 -48.94
CA SER A 286 74.39 72.07 -49.94
C SER A 286 74.27 71.48 -51.36
N PRO A 287 73.14 70.83 -51.72
CA PRO A 287 72.93 70.34 -53.07
C PRO A 287 72.91 71.48 -54.11
N TYR A 288 73.49 71.22 -55.29
CA TYR A 288 73.42 72.09 -56.45
C TYR A 288 72.31 71.61 -57.42
N VAL A 289 71.50 72.54 -57.93
CA VAL A 289 70.41 72.28 -58.89
C VAL A 289 70.74 72.91 -60.25
N GLY A 290 70.64 72.14 -61.33
CA GLY A 290 70.84 72.58 -62.72
C GLY A 290 69.69 73.45 -63.25
N ALA A 291 69.85 74.01 -64.45
CA ALA A 291 68.95 75.04 -65.01
C ALA A 291 67.73 74.52 -65.80
N ASP A 292 67.34 73.25 -65.64
CA ASP A 292 66.24 72.65 -66.40
C ASP A 292 65.02 72.31 -65.51
N GLU A 293 63.83 72.17 -66.13
CA GLU A 293 62.49 72.06 -65.50
C GLU A 293 62.43 71.17 -64.24
N GLN A 294 61.85 71.70 -63.14
CA GLN A 294 61.54 71.05 -61.85
C GLN A 294 62.32 69.75 -61.58
N GLU A 295 63.61 69.85 -61.26
CA GLU A 295 64.39 68.66 -60.93
C GLU A 295 64.45 68.44 -59.42
N ALA A 296 64.07 67.23 -58.99
CA ALA A 296 64.13 66.85 -57.59
C ALA A 296 65.58 66.50 -57.20
N VAL A 297 66.27 67.38 -56.47
CA VAL A 297 67.65 67.09 -56.02
C VAL A 297 67.64 66.40 -54.66
N GLY A 298 68.23 65.20 -54.64
CA GLY A 298 68.35 64.39 -53.43
C GLY A 298 69.46 64.90 -52.50
N PHE A 299 69.17 65.00 -51.21
CA PHE A 299 70.19 65.19 -50.17
C PHE A 299 70.19 64.00 -49.20
N GLY A 300 71.34 63.78 -48.55
CA GLY A 300 71.50 62.75 -47.52
C GLY A 300 72.38 63.29 -46.40
N ILE A 301 71.89 63.22 -45.17
CA ILE A 301 72.64 63.52 -43.95
C ILE A 301 72.74 62.22 -43.16
N ASP A 302 73.95 61.65 -43.12
CA ASP A 302 74.27 60.51 -42.27
C ASP A 302 74.73 61.05 -40.92
N LYS A 303 73.92 60.84 -39.88
CA LYS A 303 74.23 61.24 -38.52
C LYS A 303 73.61 60.22 -37.58
N THR A 304 74.44 59.47 -36.89
CA THR A 304 74.02 58.63 -35.76
C THR A 304 73.89 59.52 -34.55
N ASP A 305 72.72 59.55 -33.93
CA ASP A 305 72.55 60.22 -32.66
C ASP A 305 71.71 59.46 -31.65
N THR A 306 72.13 59.53 -30.39
CA THR A 306 71.65 58.67 -29.32
C THR A 306 70.54 59.34 -28.51
N LYS A 307 69.34 58.77 -28.65
CA LYS A 307 68.16 58.77 -27.75
C LYS A 307 67.41 60.09 -27.52
N GLY A 308 66.12 60.09 -27.85
CA GLY A 308 65.07 60.93 -27.24
C GLY A 308 64.87 62.34 -27.82
N ASP A 309 65.45 62.64 -28.98
CA ASP A 309 65.47 63.99 -29.54
C ASP A 309 64.44 64.23 -30.66
N THR A 310 63.95 65.47 -30.78
CA THR A 310 63.10 65.87 -31.91
C THR A 310 63.97 66.36 -33.06
N PHE A 311 63.83 65.73 -34.22
CA PHE A 311 64.56 66.10 -35.43
C PHE A 311 63.66 66.89 -36.38
N SER A 312 64.17 67.99 -36.93
CA SER A 312 63.48 68.77 -37.96
C SER A 312 64.43 69.19 -39.06
N ILE A 313 63.90 69.41 -40.26
CA ILE A 313 64.68 69.79 -41.43
C ILE A 313 64.22 71.16 -41.89
N GLY A 314 65.16 72.10 -42.03
CA GLY A 314 64.90 73.42 -42.58
C GLY A 314 65.59 73.58 -43.92
N ALA A 315 64.85 74.07 -44.91
CA ALA A 315 65.37 74.52 -46.20
C ALA A 315 64.81 75.93 -46.45
N PRO A 316 65.45 76.99 -45.93
CA PRO A 316 64.87 78.34 -45.90
C PRO A 316 64.62 78.96 -47.29
N ASN A 317 65.17 78.37 -48.36
CA ASN A 317 65.11 78.91 -49.72
C ASN A 317 64.44 77.95 -50.74
N ALA A 318 63.62 76.98 -50.31
CA ALA A 318 62.98 76.03 -51.23
C ALA A 318 61.53 75.67 -50.84
N ASN A 319 60.72 75.30 -51.85
CA ASN A 319 59.30 74.97 -51.69
C ASN A 319 59.05 73.46 -51.89
N ALA A 320 58.39 72.83 -50.92
CA ALA A 320 58.03 71.40 -50.82
C ALA A 320 59.22 70.43 -50.62
N ASN A 321 59.23 69.78 -49.45
CA ASN A 321 60.22 68.80 -49.04
C ASN A 321 59.53 67.45 -48.81
N THR A 322 59.78 66.45 -49.67
CA THR A 322 59.60 65.05 -49.24
C THR A 322 60.89 64.63 -48.58
N ASN A 323 60.90 64.56 -47.25
CA ASN A 323 62.02 63.98 -46.53
C ASN A 323 61.58 62.70 -45.85
N TYR A 324 62.54 61.84 -45.61
CA TYR A 324 62.39 60.68 -44.78
C TYR A 324 63.60 60.53 -43.85
N ALA A 325 63.31 60.14 -42.61
CA ALA A 325 64.32 59.80 -41.61
C ALA A 325 64.23 58.30 -41.29
N GLU A 326 65.38 57.62 -41.33
CA GLU A 326 65.52 56.21 -40.99
C GLU A 326 65.93 56.07 -39.51
N SER A 327 65.19 55.24 -38.78
CA SER A 327 65.58 54.82 -37.43
C SER A 327 66.85 53.94 -37.47
N ALA A 328 67.54 53.86 -36.34
CA ALA A 328 68.56 52.83 -36.15
C ALA A 328 67.96 51.42 -36.14
N LEU A 329 68.81 50.44 -36.47
CA LEU A 329 68.51 49.03 -36.28
C LEU A 329 68.79 48.61 -34.82
N PRO A 330 68.02 47.65 -34.28
CA PRO A 330 68.15 47.19 -32.90
C PRO A 330 69.52 46.53 -32.61
N THR A 331 70.28 47.13 -31.69
CA THR A 331 71.61 46.66 -31.24
C THR A 331 71.70 46.43 -29.73
N ASN A 332 72.54 45.47 -29.31
CA ASN A 332 72.72 45.05 -27.91
C ASN A 332 71.38 44.71 -27.25
N ASN A 333 70.59 43.92 -27.97
CA ASN A 333 69.22 43.58 -27.62
C ASN A 333 69.17 42.68 -26.38
N ILE A 334 68.33 43.02 -25.41
CA ILE A 334 68.14 42.24 -24.18
C ILE A 334 66.64 42.08 -23.91
N ILE A 335 66.23 40.86 -23.54
CA ILE A 335 64.91 40.59 -23.00
C ILE A 335 65.05 40.51 -21.48
N GLY A 336 64.37 41.39 -20.76
CA GLY A 336 64.25 41.35 -19.31
C GLY A 336 63.05 40.51 -18.88
N THR A 337 63.27 39.62 -17.91
CA THR A 337 62.26 38.78 -17.27
C THR A 337 62.49 38.76 -15.76
N SER A 338 61.54 38.21 -14.98
CA SER A 338 61.75 37.91 -13.55
C SER A 338 62.94 36.99 -13.28
N ASN A 339 63.29 36.14 -14.25
CA ASN A 339 64.37 35.16 -14.16
C ASN A 339 65.74 35.75 -14.58
N GLY A 340 65.78 37.03 -14.95
CA GLY A 340 66.97 37.74 -15.39
C GLY A 340 66.92 38.13 -16.87
N ASN A 341 68.09 38.47 -17.40
CA ASN A 341 68.25 39.09 -18.72
C ASN A 341 68.77 38.08 -19.75
N ILE A 342 68.14 38.03 -20.92
CA ILE A 342 68.55 37.19 -22.06
C ILE A 342 69.11 38.08 -23.17
N SER A 343 70.39 37.92 -23.47
CA SER A 343 71.02 38.64 -24.58
C SER A 343 70.61 38.06 -25.93
N VAL A 344 70.30 38.97 -26.85
CA VAL A 344 69.91 38.71 -28.23
C VAL A 344 70.92 39.40 -29.15
N LYS A 345 71.22 38.75 -30.29
CA LYS A 345 72.09 39.36 -31.30
C LYS A 345 71.49 40.66 -31.85
N ASN A 346 72.34 41.50 -32.44
CA ASN A 346 71.89 42.62 -33.27
C ASN A 346 71.04 42.08 -34.43
N LEU A 347 69.98 42.80 -34.79
CA LEU A 347 69.06 42.38 -35.86
C LEU A 347 69.09 43.37 -37.01
N THR A 348 69.11 42.84 -38.23
CA THR A 348 68.88 43.61 -39.44
C THR A 348 67.39 43.81 -39.70
N ASN A 349 67.04 44.68 -40.66
CA ASN A 349 65.63 44.98 -40.94
C ASN A 349 64.90 43.75 -41.48
N GLY A 350 63.83 43.33 -40.80
CA GLY A 350 63.04 42.14 -41.10
C GLY A 350 63.67 40.83 -40.61
N GLU A 351 64.83 40.87 -39.95
CA GLU A 351 65.47 39.68 -39.39
C GLU A 351 64.77 39.28 -38.09
N THR A 352 64.37 38.01 -38.02
CA THR A 352 63.68 37.43 -36.87
C THR A 352 64.61 36.57 -36.03
N VAL A 353 64.46 36.59 -34.71
CA VAL A 353 65.08 35.64 -33.79
C VAL A 353 64.12 35.26 -32.67
N THR A 354 64.06 33.97 -32.37
CA THR A 354 63.25 33.45 -31.26
C THR A 354 64.15 33.01 -30.12
N LYS A 355 63.74 33.32 -28.89
CA LYS A 355 64.39 32.90 -27.65
C LYS A 355 63.37 32.27 -26.72
N SER A 356 63.72 31.10 -26.20
CA SER A 356 62.99 30.53 -25.06
C SER A 356 63.31 31.32 -23.81
N LEU A 357 62.28 31.57 -23.01
CA LEU A 357 62.35 32.27 -21.73
C LEU A 357 62.41 31.29 -20.54
N GLY A 358 62.27 29.98 -20.81
CA GLY A 358 62.08 28.97 -19.78
C GLY A 358 60.71 29.08 -19.11
N ASP A 359 60.60 28.49 -17.92
CA ASP A 359 59.41 28.57 -17.09
C ASP A 359 59.30 29.96 -16.46
N ILE A 360 58.17 30.65 -16.67
CA ILE A 360 57.97 32.02 -16.19
C ILE A 360 56.92 32.01 -15.07
N PRO A 361 57.17 32.67 -13.92
CA PRO A 361 56.14 32.90 -12.93
C PRO A 361 54.94 33.66 -13.51
N PRO A 362 53.71 33.40 -13.05
CA PRO A 362 52.53 34.14 -13.48
C PRO A 362 52.67 35.65 -13.21
N ASN A 363 52.02 36.48 -14.03
CA ASN A 363 52.02 37.95 -13.95
C ASN A 363 53.42 38.58 -14.05
N THR A 364 54.33 37.94 -14.82
CA THR A 364 55.66 38.50 -15.09
C THR A 364 55.63 39.37 -16.33
N ASP A 365 56.02 40.64 -16.17
CA ASP A 365 56.23 41.56 -17.30
C ASP A 365 57.50 41.21 -18.07
N ILE A 366 57.38 41.10 -19.38
CA ILE A 366 58.53 40.88 -20.28
C ILE A 366 58.90 42.22 -20.91
N THR A 367 60.13 42.68 -20.71
CA THR A 367 60.59 44.00 -21.18
C THR A 367 61.69 43.86 -22.23
N PHE A 368 61.70 44.74 -23.22
CA PHE A 368 62.77 44.86 -24.21
C PHE A 368 63.72 46.01 -23.85
N TYR A 369 65.02 45.76 -23.98
CA TYR A 369 66.06 46.78 -23.85
C TYR A 369 66.99 46.74 -25.07
N SER A 370 67.44 47.91 -25.50
CA SER A 370 68.41 48.06 -26.60
C SER A 370 69.18 49.38 -26.51
N ASP A 371 70.36 49.43 -27.10
CA ASP A 371 71.15 50.68 -27.15
C ASP A 371 70.64 51.64 -28.24
N ALA A 372 69.94 51.12 -29.24
CA ALA A 372 69.39 51.86 -30.37
C ALA A 372 68.42 50.99 -31.17
N GLY A 373 67.42 51.58 -31.82
CA GLY A 373 66.47 50.90 -32.70
C GLY A 373 65.35 50.17 -31.96
N GLY A 374 64.35 49.69 -32.70
CA GLY A 374 63.19 49.00 -32.13
C GLY A 374 62.95 47.63 -32.78
N VAL A 375 62.08 46.84 -32.16
CA VAL A 375 61.68 45.51 -32.64
C VAL A 375 60.17 45.36 -32.71
N ASP A 376 59.68 44.53 -33.62
CA ASP A 376 58.36 43.93 -33.47
C ASP A 376 58.56 42.65 -32.65
N ALA A 377 57.80 42.51 -31.57
CA ALA A 377 57.91 41.39 -30.64
C ALA A 377 56.63 40.55 -30.69
N ASN A 378 56.81 39.23 -30.68
CA ASN A 378 55.73 38.27 -30.45
C ASN A 378 56.11 37.36 -29.27
N LEU A 379 55.36 37.43 -28.19
CA LEU A 379 55.49 36.61 -26.99
C LEU A 379 54.46 35.49 -27.06
N THR A 380 54.89 34.24 -26.87
CA THR A 380 54.00 33.07 -26.89
C THR A 380 54.27 32.19 -25.69
N GLY A 381 53.26 31.54 -25.12
CA GLY A 381 53.43 30.64 -23.98
C GLY A 381 52.16 29.88 -23.65
N THR A 382 52.28 28.84 -22.84
CA THR A 382 51.14 28.06 -22.34
C THR A 382 50.78 28.56 -20.94
N GLU A 383 49.66 29.28 -20.83
CA GLU A 383 49.07 29.70 -19.58
C GLU A 383 48.37 28.52 -18.91
N ARG A 384 48.40 28.49 -17.57
CA ARG A 384 47.74 27.45 -16.77
C ARG A 384 47.00 28.03 -15.59
N THR A 385 45.88 27.40 -15.27
CA THR A 385 45.10 27.71 -14.07
C THR A 385 44.73 26.45 -13.34
N VAL A 386 44.64 26.56 -12.02
CA VAL A 386 44.21 25.49 -11.13
C VAL A 386 43.09 26.00 -10.25
N THR A 387 42.26 25.09 -9.76
CA THR A 387 41.19 25.45 -8.83
C THR A 387 41.78 26.12 -7.58
N SER A 388 41.41 27.37 -7.33
CA SER A 388 41.77 28.08 -6.11
C SER A 388 40.55 28.72 -5.48
N ASP A 389 40.50 28.66 -4.15
CA ASP A 389 39.44 29.24 -3.31
C ASP A 389 37.99 28.94 -3.76
N PRO A 390 37.63 27.68 -4.11
CA PRO A 390 36.29 27.37 -4.56
C PRO A 390 35.27 27.57 -3.44
N THR A 391 34.15 28.19 -3.79
CA THR A 391 33.00 28.38 -2.91
C THR A 391 31.77 27.76 -3.54
N LEU A 392 31.04 26.97 -2.75
CA LEU A 392 29.73 26.44 -3.08
C LEU A 392 28.68 27.05 -2.16
N GLN A 393 27.62 27.58 -2.74
CA GLN A 393 26.48 28.10 -2.02
C GLN A 393 25.25 27.25 -2.33
N LEU A 394 24.74 26.56 -1.32
CA LEU A 394 23.45 25.88 -1.36
C LEU A 394 22.40 26.81 -0.74
N ASN A 395 21.47 27.29 -1.57
CA ASN A 395 20.47 28.29 -1.21
C ASN A 395 21.12 29.53 -0.57
N SER A 396 20.97 29.73 0.74
CA SER A 396 21.59 30.85 1.48
C SER A 396 22.85 30.46 2.26
N ASN A 397 23.24 29.18 2.25
CA ASN A 397 24.37 28.67 3.04
C ASN A 397 25.57 28.40 2.14
N SER A 398 26.75 28.91 2.52
CA SER A 398 27.98 28.72 1.76
C SER A 398 28.99 27.84 2.48
N THR A 399 29.66 26.98 1.73
CA THR A 399 30.88 26.28 2.14
C THR A 399 32.01 26.68 1.20
N SER A 400 33.20 26.92 1.74
CA SER A 400 34.35 27.31 0.94
C SER A 400 35.60 26.54 1.34
N TYR A 401 36.55 26.50 0.42
CA TYR A 401 37.91 26.12 0.68
C TYR A 401 38.82 27.32 0.48
N THR A 402 39.88 27.40 1.28
CA THR A 402 40.91 28.43 1.12
C THR A 402 42.22 27.73 0.76
N GLY A 403 42.80 28.10 -0.37
CA GLY A 403 43.97 27.47 -0.96
C GLY A 403 43.73 26.97 -2.37
N THR A 404 44.71 26.21 -2.87
CA THR A 404 44.72 25.64 -4.22
C THR A 404 44.50 24.13 -4.14
N LEU A 405 43.68 23.59 -5.04
CA LEU A 405 43.53 22.15 -5.24
C LEU A 405 44.29 21.75 -6.50
N SER A 406 45.21 20.81 -6.35
CA SER A 406 45.94 20.21 -7.48
C SER A 406 44.98 19.39 -8.35
N ASP A 407 45.39 19.09 -9.57
CA ASP A 407 44.59 18.24 -10.47
C ASP A 407 44.28 16.86 -9.83
N GLY A 408 43.00 16.53 -9.73
CA GLY A 408 42.49 15.32 -9.08
C GLY A 408 42.52 15.33 -7.54
N GLU A 409 43.07 16.37 -6.90
CA GLU A 409 43.05 16.51 -5.44
C GLU A 409 41.62 16.81 -4.98
N THR A 410 41.09 15.98 -4.09
CA THR A 410 39.70 16.08 -3.61
C THR A 410 39.64 16.44 -2.14
N ILE A 411 38.76 17.38 -1.81
CA ILE A 411 38.39 17.72 -0.44
C ILE A 411 36.91 17.48 -0.20
N SER A 412 36.56 16.99 0.99
CA SER A 412 35.17 16.82 1.40
C SER A 412 34.74 17.92 2.38
N ARG A 413 33.50 18.38 2.20
CA ARG A 413 32.80 19.32 3.06
C ARG A 413 31.39 18.81 3.30
N THR A 414 30.80 19.24 4.41
CA THR A 414 29.43 18.91 4.76
C THR A 414 28.66 20.20 4.98
N ILE A 415 27.47 20.30 4.37
CA ILE A 415 26.50 21.36 4.63
C ILE A 415 25.38 20.73 5.44
N ASN A 416 24.99 21.36 6.54
CA ASN A 416 23.90 20.86 7.39
C ASN A 416 22.58 20.82 6.59
N LYS A 417 21.76 19.79 6.82
CA LYS A 417 20.43 19.62 6.23
C LYS A 417 19.53 20.86 6.38
N ASP A 418 19.75 21.68 7.42
CA ASP A 418 19.00 22.93 7.64
C ASP A 418 19.18 23.97 6.50
N ALA A 419 20.14 23.74 5.59
CA ALA A 419 20.32 24.53 4.38
C ALA A 419 19.41 24.12 3.23
N LEU A 420 18.84 22.92 3.27
CA LEU A 420 17.88 22.42 2.29
C LEU A 420 16.50 23.04 2.56
N GLN A 421 15.70 23.15 1.51
CA GLN A 421 14.31 23.57 1.60
C GLN A 421 13.43 22.66 0.75
N GLU A 422 12.16 22.54 1.11
CA GLU A 422 11.16 21.91 0.23
C GLU A 422 10.97 22.77 -1.04
N GLY A 423 10.73 22.10 -2.16
CA GLY A 423 10.72 22.69 -3.49
C GLY A 423 12.14 22.86 -4.08
N GLU A 424 12.37 23.99 -4.74
CA GLU A 424 13.60 24.22 -5.51
C GLU A 424 14.79 24.51 -4.60
N ASN A 425 15.86 23.73 -4.74
CA ASN A 425 17.16 23.97 -4.14
C ASN A 425 18.14 24.39 -5.24
N THR A 426 18.95 25.41 -4.97
CA THR A 426 19.92 25.94 -5.93
C THR A 426 21.33 25.88 -5.36
N ILE A 427 22.26 25.34 -6.13
CA ILE A 427 23.69 25.32 -5.86
C ILE A 427 24.36 26.29 -6.82
N ASN A 428 25.04 27.30 -6.26
CA ASN A 428 25.88 28.22 -7.01
C ASN A 428 27.35 27.92 -6.75
N VAL A 429 28.13 27.86 -7.82
CA VAL A 429 29.58 27.70 -7.77
C VAL A 429 30.22 29.06 -8.03
N SER A 430 31.13 29.46 -7.15
CA SER A 430 31.90 30.69 -7.31
C SER A 430 33.39 30.39 -7.22
N LEU A 431 34.14 30.93 -8.19
CA LEU A 431 35.59 30.90 -8.26
C LEU A 431 36.10 32.36 -8.34
N PRO A 432 37.33 32.65 -7.89
CA PRO A 432 37.88 33.99 -7.98
C PRO A 432 37.94 34.52 -9.41
N ASP A 433 37.70 35.82 -9.58
CA ASP A 433 37.87 36.52 -10.85
C ASP A 433 39.28 36.30 -11.40
N GLN A 434 39.34 35.87 -12.65
CA GLN A 434 40.59 35.78 -13.40
C GLN A 434 40.70 36.92 -14.40
N SER A 435 41.91 37.14 -14.92
CA SER A 435 42.05 38.01 -16.08
C SER A 435 41.26 37.45 -17.26
N ALA A 436 40.79 38.32 -18.15
CA ALA A 436 40.02 37.92 -19.32
C ALA A 436 40.78 37.01 -20.30
N ASP A 437 42.12 36.95 -20.23
CA ASP A 437 42.97 36.16 -21.13
C ASP A 437 43.47 34.87 -20.48
N ALA A 438 43.16 34.65 -19.19
CA ALA A 438 43.57 33.43 -18.51
C ALA A 438 42.68 32.24 -18.89
N PRO A 439 43.21 31.00 -18.91
CA PRO A 439 42.38 29.80 -19.01
C PRO A 439 41.26 29.84 -17.96
N THR A 440 40.04 29.47 -18.34
CA THR A 440 38.90 29.54 -17.40
C THR A 440 39.13 28.60 -16.20
N MET A 441 39.04 29.13 -14.97
CA MET A 441 39.10 28.27 -13.77
C MET A 441 37.91 27.31 -13.77
N GLN A 442 38.17 26.07 -13.36
CA GLN A 442 37.12 25.09 -13.14
C GLN A 442 37.34 24.36 -11.83
N VAL A 443 36.28 23.75 -11.32
CA VAL A 443 36.29 22.80 -10.21
C VAL A 443 35.34 21.66 -10.54
N GLU A 444 35.73 20.42 -10.26
CA GLU A 444 34.79 19.31 -10.29
C GLU A 444 34.10 19.24 -8.93
N ALA A 445 32.77 19.17 -8.92
CA ALA A 445 31.98 19.03 -7.71
C ALA A 445 31.08 17.80 -7.79
N ASN A 446 31.12 16.96 -6.76
CA ASN A 446 30.20 15.86 -6.53
C ASN A 446 29.43 16.13 -5.23
N ILE A 447 28.13 16.32 -5.35
CA ILE A 447 27.24 16.75 -4.27
C ILE A 447 26.18 15.68 -4.10
N SER A 448 26.03 15.15 -2.89
CA SER A 448 25.00 14.16 -2.60
C SER A 448 24.35 14.33 -1.22
N HIS A 449 23.11 13.87 -1.11
CA HIS A 449 22.40 13.72 0.16
C HIS A 449 21.28 12.70 0.00
N ASP A 450 20.93 12.01 1.08
CA ASP A 450 19.75 11.16 1.12
C ASP A 450 18.51 12.06 1.16
N ALA A 451 17.43 11.63 0.52
CA ALA A 451 16.11 12.15 0.83
C ALA A 451 15.13 11.02 0.99
N THR A 452 14.11 11.32 1.77
CA THR A 452 13.06 10.39 2.12
C THR A 452 11.76 11.17 2.11
N SER A 453 10.73 10.57 1.52
CA SER A 453 9.40 11.15 1.37
C SER A 453 8.40 10.17 1.93
N LYS A 454 7.56 10.65 2.83
CA LYS A 454 6.46 9.87 3.40
C LYS A 454 5.19 10.12 2.61
N GLN A 455 4.38 9.09 2.44
CA GLN A 455 3.05 9.21 1.89
C GLN A 455 2.08 8.33 2.65
N THR A 456 0.92 8.88 2.97
CA THR A 456 -0.20 8.12 3.51
C THR A 456 -0.93 7.46 2.34
N VAL A 457 -1.12 6.15 2.40
CA VAL A 457 -1.70 5.31 1.34
C VAL A 457 -2.76 4.39 1.93
N GLU A 458 -3.77 4.07 1.14
CA GLU A 458 -4.74 3.04 1.47
C GLU A 458 -4.15 1.64 1.23
N TYR A 459 -4.62 0.67 2.01
CA TYR A 459 -4.27 -0.73 1.84
C TYR A 459 -5.44 -1.66 2.15
N ASP A 460 -5.43 -2.85 1.53
CA ASP A 460 -6.45 -3.87 1.75
C ASP A 460 -5.99 -4.78 2.91
N GLY A 461 -6.67 -4.70 4.05
CA GLY A 461 -6.47 -5.61 5.18
C GLY A 461 -7.47 -6.75 5.17
N GLU A 462 -6.98 -7.97 4.99
CA GLU A 462 -7.79 -9.18 4.90
C GLU A 462 -7.40 -10.17 6.03
N LYS A 463 -8.22 -11.21 6.26
CA LYS A 463 -7.93 -12.24 7.27
C LYS A 463 -6.57 -12.90 7.03
N TYR A 464 -6.24 -13.23 5.78
CA TYR A 464 -4.99 -13.94 5.42
C TYR A 464 -3.98 -13.10 4.61
N SER A 465 -4.35 -11.90 4.19
CA SER A 465 -3.48 -11.03 3.40
C SER A 465 -3.46 -9.61 3.90
N GLU A 466 -2.43 -8.89 3.55
CA GLU A 466 -2.44 -7.44 3.54
C GLU A 466 -1.79 -6.96 2.25
N ARG A 467 -2.47 -6.08 1.50
CA ARG A 467 -2.04 -5.71 0.15
C ARG A 467 -1.86 -4.22 0.00
N TYR A 468 -0.71 -3.84 -0.56
CA TYR A 468 -0.37 -2.45 -0.85
C TYR A 468 -0.19 -2.26 -2.35
N ASN A 469 -0.60 -1.09 -2.84
CA ASN A 469 -0.37 -0.64 -4.21
C ASN A 469 -0.04 0.86 -4.20
N ILE A 470 1.24 1.16 -4.01
CA ILE A 470 1.74 2.50 -3.73
C ILE A 470 2.44 3.08 -4.95
N SER A 471 2.38 4.39 -5.14
CA SER A 471 2.99 5.04 -6.30
C SER A 471 3.69 6.33 -5.89
N LYS A 472 4.84 6.63 -6.52
CA LYS A 472 5.54 7.90 -6.35
C LYS A 472 6.09 8.39 -7.69
N THR A 473 5.85 9.66 -7.98
CA THR A 473 6.55 10.39 -9.04
C THR A 473 7.75 11.12 -8.43
N PHE A 474 8.94 10.93 -8.99
CA PHE A 474 10.16 11.56 -8.50
C PHE A 474 10.40 12.89 -9.22
N ALA A 475 10.59 13.98 -8.47
CA ALA A 475 10.83 15.30 -9.05
C ALA A 475 12.28 15.52 -9.55
N SER A 476 13.21 14.66 -9.15
CA SER A 476 14.64 14.72 -9.46
C SER A 476 15.22 13.31 -9.61
N ASP A 477 16.37 13.19 -10.29
CA ASP A 477 17.10 11.93 -10.42
C ASP A 477 17.50 11.40 -9.03
N ARG A 478 17.36 10.08 -8.82
CA ARG A 478 17.75 9.39 -7.58
C ARG A 478 18.53 8.12 -7.88
N GLU A 479 19.55 7.88 -7.08
CA GLU A 479 20.25 6.59 -7.01
C GLU A 479 19.76 5.79 -5.80
N ASN A 480 19.75 4.46 -5.91
CA ASN A 480 19.38 3.51 -4.85
C ASN A 480 18.04 3.87 -4.17
N ALA A 481 17.02 4.13 -4.98
CA ALA A 481 15.70 4.40 -4.45
C ALA A 481 15.12 3.15 -3.79
N GLU A 482 14.43 3.33 -2.67
CA GLU A 482 13.81 2.24 -1.91
C GLU A 482 12.38 2.63 -1.54
N ALA A 483 11.46 1.67 -1.60
CA ALA A 483 10.12 1.80 -1.04
C ALA A 483 10.01 0.96 0.24
N THR A 484 9.67 1.60 1.35
CA THR A 484 9.47 0.97 2.65
C THR A 484 7.99 0.96 3.02
N ILE A 485 7.44 -0.23 3.26
CA ILE A 485 6.04 -0.49 3.59
C ILE A 485 5.99 -1.15 4.97
N PRO A 486 5.64 -0.42 6.04
CA PRO A 486 5.44 -1.02 7.35
C PRO A 486 4.03 -1.64 7.40
N PHE A 487 3.88 -2.96 7.17
CA PHE A 487 2.55 -3.58 7.28
C PHE A 487 1.95 -3.34 8.67
N GLU A 488 0.66 -2.99 8.69
CA GLU A 488 -0.08 -2.66 9.91
C GLU A 488 -0.46 -3.93 10.66
N GLY A 489 -0.87 -4.97 9.93
CA GLY A 489 -1.13 -6.29 10.48
C GLY A 489 0.16 -7.09 10.71
N THR A 490 0.00 -8.26 11.35
CA THR A 490 1.11 -9.19 11.60
C THR A 490 1.43 -10.00 10.35
N VAL A 491 2.00 -9.35 9.34
CA VAL A 491 2.50 -10.02 8.13
C VAL A 491 3.76 -10.82 8.46
N THR A 492 3.72 -12.11 8.15
CA THR A 492 4.78 -13.07 8.49
C THR A 492 5.65 -13.45 7.29
N SER A 493 5.15 -13.26 6.08
CA SER A 493 5.88 -13.52 4.84
C SER A 493 5.30 -12.71 3.69
N ILE A 494 6.05 -12.58 2.59
CA ILE A 494 5.58 -11.90 1.38
C ILE A 494 5.34 -12.93 0.28
N ARG A 495 4.15 -12.90 -0.33
CA ARG A 495 3.81 -13.77 -1.45
C ARG A 495 4.35 -13.22 -2.75
N GLU A 496 4.21 -11.91 -2.94
CA GLU A 496 4.62 -11.26 -4.18
C GLU A 496 5.00 -9.81 -3.93
N VAL A 497 6.07 -9.35 -4.59
CA VAL A 497 6.40 -7.93 -4.74
C VAL A 497 6.61 -7.65 -6.22
N GLN A 498 5.88 -6.69 -6.75
CA GLN A 498 6.00 -6.24 -8.13
C GLN A 498 6.27 -4.74 -8.19
N VAL A 499 7.07 -4.34 -9.17
CA VAL A 499 7.38 -2.96 -9.47
C VAL A 499 7.02 -2.68 -10.92
N ARG A 500 6.63 -1.44 -11.21
CA ARG A 500 6.55 -0.94 -12.59
C ARG A 500 6.95 0.53 -12.62
N GLU A 501 7.48 0.93 -13.76
CA GLU A 501 7.86 2.32 -14.04
C GLU A 501 6.97 2.90 -15.12
N ASN A 502 6.52 4.13 -14.95
CA ASN A 502 5.78 4.94 -15.92
C ASN A 502 4.55 4.24 -16.52
N GLY A 503 3.86 3.42 -15.71
CA GLY A 503 2.69 2.66 -16.13
C GLY A 503 2.98 1.49 -17.09
N GLY A 504 4.24 1.05 -17.16
CA GLY A 504 4.67 -0.11 -17.93
C GLY A 504 4.12 -1.45 -17.41
N ALA A 505 4.68 -2.54 -17.93
CA ALA A 505 4.34 -3.89 -17.46
C ALA A 505 4.87 -4.10 -16.03
N TRP A 506 4.13 -4.86 -15.23
CA TRP A 506 4.59 -5.31 -13.93
C TRP A 506 5.75 -6.29 -14.08
N THR A 507 6.80 -6.08 -13.29
CA THR A 507 7.93 -6.99 -13.14
C THR A 507 8.09 -7.33 -11.67
N THR A 508 8.54 -8.55 -11.35
CA THR A 508 8.92 -8.90 -9.97
C THR A 508 10.05 -7.99 -9.51
N ALA A 509 10.01 -7.53 -8.26
CA ALA A 509 11.10 -6.74 -7.69
C ALA A 509 12.40 -7.55 -7.68
N ASP A 510 13.51 -6.91 -8.09
CA ASP A 510 14.82 -7.58 -8.16
C ASP A 510 15.34 -7.97 -6.77
N SER A 511 15.07 -7.13 -5.77
CA SER A 511 15.49 -7.34 -4.38
C SER A 511 14.48 -6.72 -3.41
N TRP A 512 14.19 -7.44 -2.34
CA TRP A 512 13.39 -6.96 -1.21
C TRP A 512 13.76 -7.71 0.06
N SER A 513 13.42 -7.14 1.21
CA SER A 513 13.58 -7.78 2.52
C SER A 513 12.41 -7.45 3.43
N LEU A 514 12.00 -8.41 4.24
CA LEU A 514 10.99 -8.23 5.28
C LEU A 514 11.70 -8.34 6.64
N ASP A 515 11.72 -7.26 7.41
CA ASP A 515 12.14 -7.25 8.81
C ASP A 515 10.91 -7.09 9.71
N GLN A 516 10.59 -8.13 10.46
CA GLN A 516 9.32 -8.26 11.19
C GLN A 516 8.13 -8.07 10.23
N THR A 517 7.43 -6.95 10.32
CA THR A 517 6.32 -6.57 9.44
C THR A 517 6.67 -5.44 8.48
N THR A 518 7.92 -4.96 8.45
CA THR A 518 8.35 -3.86 7.56
C THR A 518 9.06 -4.40 6.33
N LEU A 519 8.47 -4.17 5.16
CA LEU A 519 9.01 -4.54 3.86
C LEU A 519 9.82 -3.38 3.27
N ALA A 520 11.08 -3.64 2.92
CA ALA A 520 11.93 -2.75 2.13
C ALA A 520 12.09 -3.33 0.72
N VAL A 521 11.73 -2.56 -0.30
CA VAL A 521 11.78 -2.94 -1.72
C VAL A 521 12.79 -2.06 -2.44
N ASP A 522 13.80 -2.67 -3.04
CA ASP A 522 14.78 -1.97 -3.88
C ASP A 522 14.14 -1.58 -5.21
N VAL A 523 14.10 -0.28 -5.49
CA VAL A 523 13.58 0.30 -6.72
C VAL A 523 14.72 0.61 -7.70
N GLY A 524 15.96 0.78 -7.23
CA GLY A 524 17.10 1.14 -8.07
C GLY A 524 17.16 2.62 -8.44
N SER A 525 17.75 2.93 -9.60
CA SER A 525 17.91 4.33 -10.06
C SER A 525 16.67 4.82 -10.82
N VAL A 526 16.20 6.01 -10.50
CA VAL A 526 15.04 6.66 -11.15
C VAL A 526 15.42 8.05 -11.67
N SER A 527 14.80 8.47 -12.78
CA SER A 527 15.03 9.80 -13.36
C SER A 527 13.96 10.80 -12.92
N ALA A 528 14.26 12.09 -13.06
CA ALA A 528 13.29 13.14 -12.84
C ALA A 528 12.06 12.98 -13.75
N GLY A 529 10.88 12.97 -13.15
CA GLY A 529 9.59 12.75 -13.80
C GLY A 529 9.14 11.29 -13.85
N ASP A 530 10.00 10.32 -13.52
CA ASP A 530 9.62 8.91 -13.49
C ASP A 530 8.62 8.65 -12.37
N THR A 531 7.61 7.83 -12.67
CA THR A 531 6.63 7.34 -11.70
C THR A 531 6.84 5.86 -11.46
N VAL A 532 7.19 5.50 -10.24
CA VAL A 532 7.32 4.11 -9.80
C VAL A 532 6.07 3.72 -9.05
N THR A 533 5.51 2.56 -9.38
CA THR A 533 4.45 1.90 -8.60
C THR A 533 4.98 0.59 -8.04
N VAL A 534 4.77 0.36 -6.75
CA VAL A 534 5.12 -0.88 -6.05
C VAL A 534 3.84 -1.55 -5.56
N ARG A 535 3.69 -2.83 -5.85
CA ARG A 535 2.62 -3.69 -5.33
C ARG A 535 3.24 -4.76 -4.44
N ALA A 536 2.68 -4.95 -3.25
CA ALA A 536 3.11 -5.98 -2.31
C ALA A 536 1.91 -6.77 -1.79
N ASP A 537 2.01 -8.09 -1.75
CA ASP A 537 1.04 -9.01 -1.13
C ASP A 537 1.70 -9.68 0.07
N GLY A 538 1.40 -9.18 1.27
CA GLY A 538 1.80 -9.75 2.54
C GLY A 538 0.88 -10.88 2.97
N SER A 539 1.45 -11.94 3.55
CA SER A 539 0.74 -13.10 4.08
C SER A 539 0.72 -13.06 5.61
N LYS A 540 -0.46 -13.27 6.20
CA LYS A 540 -0.66 -13.43 7.66
C LYS A 540 -0.63 -14.90 8.11
N VAL A 541 -0.45 -15.81 7.16
CA VAL A 541 -0.39 -17.26 7.36
C VAL A 541 0.84 -17.84 6.69
N VAL A 542 1.34 -18.95 7.19
CA VAL A 542 2.53 -19.61 6.64
C VAL A 542 2.16 -21.02 6.15
N PRO A 543 1.99 -21.22 4.84
CA PRO A 543 1.80 -22.55 4.29
C PRO A 543 3.12 -23.34 4.37
N ASN A 544 3.04 -24.58 4.83
CA ASN A 544 4.14 -25.54 4.84
C ASN A 544 3.81 -26.69 3.88
N ASN A 545 4.85 -27.27 3.28
CA ASN A 545 4.75 -28.35 2.29
C ASN A 545 3.86 -28.03 1.08
N GLY A 546 3.69 -26.76 0.75
CA GLY A 546 2.94 -26.28 -0.41
C GLY A 546 2.85 -24.76 -0.44
N GLU A 547 2.12 -24.24 -1.43
CA GLU A 547 1.80 -22.82 -1.56
C GLU A 547 0.30 -22.64 -1.73
N ILE A 548 -0.21 -21.46 -1.36
CA ILE A 548 -1.62 -21.10 -1.50
C ILE A 548 -1.79 -19.80 -2.27
N GLN A 549 -2.93 -19.69 -2.94
CA GLN A 549 -3.48 -18.45 -3.44
C GLN A 549 -4.82 -18.17 -2.75
N VAL A 550 -4.99 -16.95 -2.23
CA VAL A 550 -6.29 -16.50 -1.71
C VAL A 550 -7.15 -16.07 -2.92
N THR A 551 -8.20 -16.84 -3.20
CA THR A 551 -9.08 -16.65 -4.37
C THR A 551 -10.35 -15.87 -4.06
N ASP A 552 -10.79 -15.87 -2.80
CA ASP A 552 -11.88 -15.05 -2.27
C ASP A 552 -11.42 -14.51 -0.93
N PRO A 553 -10.90 -13.26 -0.87
CA PRO A 553 -10.42 -12.69 0.37
C PRO A 553 -11.59 -12.34 1.30
N ALA A 554 -11.42 -12.63 2.59
CA ALA A 554 -12.35 -12.19 3.62
C ALA A 554 -11.81 -10.95 4.32
N VAL A 555 -12.65 -9.91 4.38
CA VAL A 555 -12.36 -8.69 5.13
C VAL A 555 -12.35 -9.01 6.62
N LEU A 556 -11.47 -8.35 7.35
CA LEU A 556 -11.35 -8.49 8.80
C LEU A 556 -12.64 -8.04 9.50
N GLY A 557 -12.99 -8.66 10.63
CA GLY A 557 -14.23 -8.35 11.38
C GLY A 557 -15.55 -8.77 10.70
N ARG A 558 -15.54 -9.17 9.43
CA ARG A 558 -16.70 -9.79 8.78
C ARG A 558 -16.79 -11.28 9.11
N SER A 559 -18.03 -11.79 9.11
CA SER A 559 -18.35 -13.21 9.29
C SER A 559 -18.01 -14.06 8.06
N ASP A 560 -17.60 -13.44 6.96
CA ASP A 560 -17.16 -14.14 5.77
C ASP A 560 -15.82 -14.87 6.01
N ASP A 561 -15.70 -16.04 5.37
CA ASP A 561 -14.54 -16.92 5.48
C ASP A 561 -13.72 -16.91 4.19
N PRO A 562 -12.37 -16.82 4.27
CA PRO A 562 -11.52 -16.76 3.09
C PRO A 562 -11.57 -18.08 2.31
N LYS A 563 -11.56 -17.98 0.98
CA LYS A 563 -11.38 -19.14 0.09
C LYS A 563 -9.97 -19.18 -0.46
N ILE A 564 -9.32 -20.32 -0.31
CA ILE A 564 -7.97 -20.55 -0.79
C ILE A 564 -7.92 -21.67 -1.83
N GLU A 565 -6.94 -21.59 -2.71
CA GLU A 565 -6.54 -22.63 -3.66
C GLU A 565 -5.09 -23.04 -3.36
N VAL A 566 -4.83 -24.34 -3.24
CA VAL A 566 -3.47 -24.87 -3.08
C VAL A 566 -2.81 -24.86 -4.46
N THR A 567 -1.80 -24.03 -4.68
CA THR A 567 -1.17 -23.85 -6.00
C THR A 567 -0.03 -24.83 -6.24
N SER A 568 0.62 -25.30 -5.17
CA SER A 568 1.71 -26.28 -5.25
C SER A 568 1.77 -27.17 -4.02
N ARG A 569 2.38 -28.36 -4.18
CA ARG A 569 2.55 -29.35 -3.11
C ARG A 569 3.97 -29.91 -3.11
N SER A 570 4.53 -30.07 -1.92
CA SER A 570 5.81 -30.73 -1.65
C SER A 570 5.61 -32.06 -0.91
N SER A 571 6.70 -32.77 -0.60
CA SER A 571 6.62 -34.03 0.15
C SER A 571 6.22 -33.79 1.61
N GLY A 572 5.12 -34.39 2.06
CA GLY A 572 4.57 -34.24 3.40
C GLY A 572 3.07 -33.97 3.38
N ASP A 573 2.50 -33.80 4.57
CA ASP A 573 1.14 -33.30 4.73
C ASP A 573 1.17 -31.78 4.52
N PHE A 574 0.18 -31.25 3.80
CA PHE A 574 0.06 -29.81 3.61
C PHE A 574 -0.44 -29.18 4.90
N GLU A 575 0.20 -28.08 5.31
CA GLU A 575 -0.17 -27.41 6.56
C GLU A 575 -0.25 -25.89 6.36
N ILE A 576 -1.06 -25.22 7.17
CA ILE A 576 -1.08 -23.76 7.30
C ILE A 576 -0.89 -23.41 8.77
N LEU A 577 0.20 -22.71 9.08
CA LEU A 577 0.44 -22.14 10.40
C LEU A 577 -0.26 -20.76 10.50
N TYR A 578 -1.10 -20.61 11.52
CA TYR A 578 -1.83 -19.38 11.83
C TYR A 578 -1.12 -18.58 12.92
N SER A 579 -0.08 -17.83 12.54
CA SER A 579 0.69 -17.01 13.49
C SER A 579 0.37 -15.52 13.42
N GLY A 580 -0.06 -15.02 12.25
CA GLY A 580 -0.29 -13.59 11.99
C GLY A 580 -1.74 -13.16 11.80
N THR A 581 -2.71 -14.09 11.79
CA THR A 581 -4.14 -13.76 11.70
C THR A 581 -4.70 -13.29 13.05
N PRO A 582 -5.61 -12.30 13.09
CA PRO A 582 -6.25 -11.88 14.34
C PRO A 582 -7.11 -12.99 14.97
N GLU A 583 -7.60 -13.94 14.17
CA GLU A 583 -8.38 -15.08 14.65
C GLU A 583 -7.49 -16.28 15.03
N LYS A 584 -6.16 -16.12 15.14
CA LYS A 584 -5.21 -17.23 15.39
C LYS A 584 -5.52 -18.08 16.62
N GLU A 585 -6.20 -17.51 17.61
CA GLU A 585 -6.59 -18.22 18.83
C GLU A 585 -7.84 -19.08 18.66
N ARG A 586 -8.68 -18.80 17.66
CA ARG A 586 -9.89 -19.58 17.33
C ARG A 586 -9.49 -20.85 16.57
N VAL A 587 -10.17 -21.95 16.80
CA VAL A 587 -9.96 -23.20 16.05
C VAL A 587 -10.43 -23.01 14.61
N HIS A 588 -9.51 -23.18 13.65
CA HIS A 588 -9.75 -23.12 12.22
C HIS A 588 -10.16 -24.49 11.69
N TYR A 589 -11.06 -24.50 10.71
CA TYR A 589 -11.49 -25.72 10.03
C TYR A 589 -11.78 -25.43 8.56
N ALA A 590 -11.61 -26.43 7.70
CA ALA A 590 -11.99 -26.32 6.31
C ALA A 590 -13.45 -26.73 6.10
N TYR A 591 -14.06 -26.18 5.05
CA TYR A 591 -15.31 -26.66 4.48
C TYR A 591 -15.38 -26.34 2.99
N ASN A 592 -16.31 -27.00 2.29
CA ASN A 592 -16.51 -26.84 0.84
C ASN A 592 -15.23 -27.18 0.04
N GLU A 593 -14.57 -28.24 0.47
CA GLU A 593 -13.39 -28.85 -0.11
C GLU A 593 -13.69 -29.47 -1.48
N THR A 594 -12.70 -29.42 -2.37
CA THR A 594 -12.81 -30.08 -3.69
C THR A 594 -12.32 -31.52 -3.70
N TRP A 595 -11.55 -31.95 -2.69
CA TRP A 595 -11.10 -33.33 -2.54
C TRP A 595 -12.13 -34.18 -1.80
N THR A 596 -11.99 -35.49 -1.92
CA THR A 596 -12.87 -36.47 -1.27
C THR A 596 -12.10 -37.15 -0.15
N ASP A 597 -12.23 -36.68 1.09
CA ASP A 597 -11.96 -37.39 2.37
C ASP A 597 -11.81 -36.37 3.53
N ASP A 598 -12.70 -36.41 4.52
CA ASP A 598 -12.70 -35.59 5.75
C ASP A 598 -11.56 -36.03 6.70
N SER A 599 -10.34 -35.62 6.35
CA SER A 599 -9.09 -36.07 6.99
C SER A 599 -8.27 -34.92 7.56
N GLU A 600 -8.75 -33.70 7.36
CA GLU A 600 -8.21 -32.46 7.87
C GLU A 600 -8.48 -32.29 9.37
N TYR A 601 -7.58 -31.59 10.04
CA TYR A 601 -7.65 -31.30 11.46
C TYR A 601 -6.85 -30.05 11.79
N ALA A 602 -7.24 -29.38 12.87
CA ALA A 602 -6.40 -28.39 13.53
C ALA A 602 -5.49 -29.11 14.52
N TYR A 603 -4.19 -28.87 14.43
CA TYR A 603 -3.17 -29.42 15.29
C TYR A 603 -2.56 -28.29 16.13
N PHE A 604 -2.54 -28.47 17.45
CA PHE A 604 -2.06 -27.48 18.39
C PHE A 604 -0.81 -28.00 19.11
N THR A 605 0.24 -27.19 19.11
CA THR A 605 1.48 -27.45 19.83
C THR A 605 1.95 -26.17 20.53
N GLY A 606 2.00 -26.19 21.85
CA GLY A 606 2.18 -24.95 22.63
C GLY A 606 1.09 -23.91 22.30
N ASN A 607 1.49 -22.76 21.74
CA ASN A 607 0.59 -21.69 21.31
C ASN A 607 0.33 -21.67 19.79
N ASP A 608 0.97 -22.56 19.04
CA ASP A 608 0.87 -22.57 17.58
C ASP A 608 -0.28 -23.47 17.13
N GLN A 609 -1.01 -22.99 16.12
CA GLN A 609 -2.08 -23.73 15.47
C GLN A 609 -1.73 -23.98 14.01
N HIS A 610 -1.76 -25.26 13.63
CA HIS A 610 -1.56 -25.74 12.28
C HIS A 610 -2.88 -26.31 11.76
N PHE A 611 -3.40 -25.83 10.63
CA PHE A 611 -4.40 -26.61 9.88
C PHE A 611 -3.66 -27.62 9.01
N VAL A 612 -3.95 -28.91 9.16
CA VAL A 612 -3.31 -30.00 8.43
C VAL A 612 -4.33 -30.64 7.49
N ALA A 613 -3.97 -30.75 6.20
CA ALA A 613 -4.77 -31.44 5.18
C ALA A 613 -3.92 -32.48 4.43
N PRO A 614 -3.89 -33.74 4.90
CA PRO A 614 -3.01 -34.78 4.34
C PRO A 614 -3.31 -35.12 2.87
N ASN A 615 -4.57 -35.04 2.47
CA ASN A 615 -5.06 -35.52 1.16
C ASN A 615 -5.23 -34.43 0.10
N VAL A 616 -4.86 -33.18 0.38
CA VAL A 616 -5.03 -32.07 -0.57
C VAL A 616 -4.02 -32.14 -1.73
N GLU A 617 -4.46 -31.88 -2.95
CA GLU A 617 -3.60 -31.81 -4.15
C GLU A 617 -3.51 -30.37 -4.69
N ALA A 618 -2.53 -30.14 -5.57
CA ALA A 618 -2.43 -28.84 -6.25
C ALA A 618 -3.62 -28.61 -7.19
N GLY A 619 -4.26 -27.45 -7.08
CA GLY A 619 -5.50 -27.06 -7.75
C GLY A 619 -6.76 -27.24 -6.87
N ASP A 620 -6.63 -27.89 -5.72
CA ASP A 620 -7.75 -28.04 -4.79
C ASP A 620 -8.08 -26.73 -4.07
N LYS A 621 -9.36 -26.58 -3.70
CA LYS A 621 -9.91 -25.37 -3.09
C LYS A 621 -10.66 -25.71 -1.80
N MET A 622 -10.62 -24.79 -0.84
CA MET A 622 -11.36 -24.87 0.41
C MET A 622 -11.71 -23.48 0.92
N ARG A 623 -12.78 -23.36 1.72
CA ARG A 623 -12.98 -22.22 2.61
C ARG A 623 -12.46 -22.58 4.00
N ILE A 624 -11.91 -21.59 4.71
CA ILE A 624 -11.47 -21.79 6.09
C ILE A 624 -12.33 -20.94 7.02
N GLY A 625 -13.10 -21.59 7.88
CA GLY A 625 -13.86 -20.92 8.92
C GLY A 625 -13.24 -21.10 10.30
N THR A 626 -13.82 -20.43 11.30
CA THR A 626 -13.42 -20.57 12.70
C THR A 626 -14.62 -20.88 13.60
N ILE A 627 -14.38 -21.60 14.69
CA ILE A 627 -15.31 -21.74 15.82
C ILE A 627 -14.78 -20.95 17.02
N PRO A 628 -15.64 -20.47 17.95
CA PRO A 628 -15.26 -19.58 19.04
C PRO A 628 -14.58 -20.32 20.21
N VAL A 629 -13.73 -21.28 19.89
CA VAL A 629 -13.02 -22.12 20.85
C VAL A 629 -11.54 -21.93 20.63
N LYS A 630 -10.81 -21.69 21.72
CA LYS A 630 -9.35 -21.76 21.79
C LYS A 630 -8.92 -23.03 22.52
N VAL A 631 -7.90 -23.70 21.98
CA VAL A 631 -7.38 -24.97 22.51
C VAL A 631 -5.89 -24.82 22.78
N GLU A 632 -5.47 -25.12 24.01
CA GLU A 632 -4.09 -24.95 24.47
C GLU A 632 -3.62 -26.16 25.28
N PRO A 633 -2.64 -26.94 24.80
CA PRO A 633 -1.94 -27.92 25.62
C PRO A 633 -1.24 -27.26 26.81
N VAL A 634 -1.37 -27.83 28.02
CA VAL A 634 -0.80 -27.23 29.24
C VAL A 634 0.70 -27.52 29.39
N SER A 635 1.17 -28.65 28.88
CA SER A 635 2.58 -29.03 28.89
C SER A 635 3.32 -28.47 27.67
N ASP A 636 4.58 -28.05 27.87
CA ASP A 636 5.43 -27.53 26.79
C ASP A 636 5.68 -28.56 25.66
N ASP A 637 5.61 -29.86 25.97
CA ASP A 637 5.71 -30.97 25.01
C ASP A 637 4.33 -31.53 24.59
N GLY A 638 3.22 -30.94 25.06
CA GLY A 638 1.87 -31.43 24.80
C GLY A 638 1.37 -31.03 23.42
N ASP A 639 0.61 -31.92 22.80
CA ASP A 639 0.01 -31.68 21.49
C ASP A 639 -1.38 -32.31 21.36
N VAL A 640 -2.24 -31.70 20.53
CA VAL A 640 -3.63 -32.14 20.39
C VAL A 640 -4.15 -31.89 18.97
N GLU A 641 -4.92 -32.86 18.46
CA GLU A 641 -5.65 -32.75 17.20
C GLU A 641 -7.13 -32.45 17.47
N VAL A 642 -7.71 -31.53 16.70
CA VAL A 642 -9.10 -31.11 16.79
C VAL A 642 -9.74 -31.17 15.42
N ILE A 643 -10.89 -31.85 15.33
CA ILE A 643 -11.68 -31.97 14.11
C ILE A 643 -13.07 -31.42 14.39
N VAL A 644 -13.43 -30.33 13.75
CA VAL A 644 -14.74 -29.69 13.92
C VAL A 644 -15.80 -30.58 13.27
N THR A 645 -16.81 -30.98 14.04
CA THR A 645 -17.90 -31.85 13.57
C THR A 645 -19.23 -31.11 13.38
N ASP A 646 -19.45 -30.02 14.13
CA ASP A 646 -20.54 -29.08 13.92
C ASP A 646 -20.04 -27.65 14.22
N PRO A 647 -19.86 -26.79 13.20
CA PRO A 647 -19.25 -25.47 13.37
C PRO A 647 -20.23 -24.40 13.90
N ALA A 648 -21.12 -24.76 14.82
CA ALA A 648 -22.08 -23.81 15.37
C ALA A 648 -21.39 -22.76 16.26
N GLN A 649 -21.76 -21.48 16.10
CA GLN A 649 -21.18 -20.38 16.88
C GLN A 649 -21.65 -20.39 18.35
N SER A 650 -22.86 -20.87 18.64
CA SER A 650 -23.41 -20.86 20.02
C SER A 650 -23.17 -22.15 20.80
N ASP A 651 -22.88 -23.25 20.12
CA ASP A 651 -22.73 -24.61 20.68
C ASP A 651 -21.83 -25.46 19.76
N PRO A 652 -20.52 -25.14 19.67
CA PRO A 652 -19.61 -25.82 18.77
C PRO A 652 -19.38 -27.26 19.23
N GLN A 653 -19.45 -28.21 18.29
CA GLN A 653 -19.09 -29.61 18.53
C GLN A 653 -17.83 -29.98 17.76
N TYR A 654 -16.87 -30.58 18.46
CA TYR A 654 -15.60 -30.99 17.86
C TYR A 654 -15.08 -32.27 18.50
N ARG A 655 -14.30 -33.02 17.72
CA ARG A 655 -13.61 -34.23 18.16
C ARG A 655 -12.16 -33.90 18.47
N VAL A 656 -11.75 -34.23 19.68
CA VAL A 656 -10.39 -34.15 20.18
C VAL A 656 -9.72 -35.52 20.05
N ARG A 657 -8.45 -35.53 19.61
CA ARG A 657 -7.58 -36.70 19.62
C ARG A 657 -6.21 -36.34 20.19
N ALA A 658 -5.63 -37.32 20.86
CA ALA A 658 -4.22 -37.39 21.20
C ALA A 658 -3.35 -37.15 19.97
N GLY A 659 -2.36 -36.26 20.09
CA GLY A 659 -1.32 -36.07 19.08
C GLY A 659 -0.24 -37.16 19.20
N SER A 660 0.97 -36.75 19.53
CA SER A 660 2.14 -37.61 19.75
C SER A 660 2.08 -38.39 21.07
N GLY A 661 1.48 -37.77 22.11
CA GLY A 661 1.21 -38.33 23.43
C GLY A 661 -0.29 -38.59 23.65
N SER A 662 -0.65 -39.21 24.78
CA SER A 662 -2.05 -39.39 25.18
C SER A 662 -2.22 -39.14 26.67
N GLY A 663 -3.35 -38.56 27.07
CA GLY A 663 -3.65 -38.18 28.45
C GLY A 663 -3.11 -36.81 28.83
N ASP A 664 -2.74 -35.98 27.85
CA ASP A 664 -2.26 -34.62 28.09
C ASP A 664 -3.41 -33.72 28.55
N THR A 665 -3.10 -32.81 29.47
CA THR A 665 -4.08 -31.85 29.99
C THR A 665 -4.21 -30.70 29.01
N ILE A 666 -5.44 -30.42 28.58
CA ILE A 666 -5.78 -29.40 27.59
C ILE A 666 -6.69 -28.34 28.21
N LYS A 667 -6.41 -27.07 27.95
CA LYS A 667 -7.32 -25.96 28.25
C LYS A 667 -8.18 -25.69 27.03
N TYR A 668 -9.49 -25.63 27.26
CA TYR A 668 -10.49 -25.25 26.27
C TYR A 668 -11.09 -23.91 26.73
N THR A 669 -10.97 -22.88 25.92
CA THR A 669 -11.53 -21.57 26.21
C THR A 669 -12.65 -21.27 25.23
N TYR A 670 -13.86 -21.07 25.74
CA TYR A 670 -14.98 -20.54 24.96
C TYR A 670 -14.86 -19.02 24.95
N ILE A 671 -14.49 -18.47 23.79
CA ILE A 671 -14.17 -17.05 23.59
C ILE A 671 -15.44 -16.20 23.72
N ASP A 672 -16.55 -16.65 23.12
CA ASP A 672 -17.81 -15.91 23.06
C ASP A 672 -18.81 -16.42 24.14
N ALA A 673 -18.30 -16.84 25.30
CA ALA A 673 -19.13 -17.34 26.40
C ALA A 673 -20.00 -16.23 26.98
N LYS A 674 -21.28 -16.49 27.25
CA LYS A 674 -22.18 -15.50 27.83
C LYS A 674 -21.85 -15.23 29.30
N ASP A 675 -21.67 -13.97 29.68
CA ASP A 675 -21.44 -13.59 31.08
C ASP A 675 -22.53 -14.10 32.02
N ASP A 676 -22.11 -14.46 33.23
CA ASP A 676 -22.91 -15.02 34.33
C ASP A 676 -23.62 -16.35 34.02
N ALA A 677 -23.46 -16.90 32.82
CA ALA A 677 -23.97 -18.21 32.45
C ALA A 677 -23.04 -19.32 32.96
N GLU A 678 -23.63 -20.46 33.32
CA GLU A 678 -22.89 -21.63 33.76
C GLU A 678 -22.76 -22.62 32.61
N TYR A 679 -21.53 -23.04 32.30
CA TYR A 679 -21.23 -23.95 31.20
C TYR A 679 -20.57 -25.22 31.71
N GLU A 680 -20.89 -26.33 31.05
CA GLU A 680 -20.24 -27.63 31.24
C GLU A 680 -19.49 -28.03 29.96
N LEU A 681 -18.22 -28.42 30.11
CA LEU A 681 -17.45 -29.06 29.05
C LEU A 681 -17.76 -30.57 29.08
N TYR A 682 -18.54 -31.07 28.13
CA TYR A 682 -19.04 -32.44 28.14
C TYR A 682 -18.35 -33.30 27.07
N SER A 683 -17.88 -34.49 27.47
CA SER A 683 -17.45 -35.52 26.52
C SER A 683 -18.63 -36.46 26.21
N GLU A 684 -19.12 -36.43 24.97
CA GLU A 684 -20.14 -37.38 24.50
C GLU A 684 -19.57 -38.81 24.42
N THR A 685 -18.30 -38.94 24.04
CA THR A 685 -17.64 -40.25 23.89
C THR A 685 -17.53 -40.99 25.22
N LEU A 686 -17.12 -40.29 26.28
CA LEU A 686 -16.95 -40.85 27.62
C LEU A 686 -18.26 -40.79 28.43
N GLY A 687 -19.19 -39.92 28.04
CA GLY A 687 -20.46 -39.71 28.72
C GLY A 687 -20.32 -38.95 30.06
N VAL A 688 -19.26 -38.16 30.23
CA VAL A 688 -18.92 -37.45 31.47
C VAL A 688 -18.70 -35.95 31.24
N VAL A 689 -18.97 -35.15 32.26
CA VAL A 689 -18.54 -33.75 32.31
C VAL A 689 -17.05 -33.73 32.67
N LEU A 690 -16.25 -33.10 31.83
CA LEU A 690 -14.80 -32.95 32.04
C LEU A 690 -14.53 -31.88 33.09
N ASP A 691 -15.19 -30.72 32.94
CA ASP A 691 -15.09 -29.56 33.82
C ASP A 691 -16.31 -28.65 33.64
N SER A 692 -16.54 -27.71 34.56
CA SER A 692 -17.69 -26.80 34.54
C SER A 692 -17.35 -25.48 35.23
N GLY A 693 -17.91 -24.38 34.76
CA GLY A 693 -17.67 -23.07 35.36
C GLY A 693 -18.70 -22.02 34.98
N ARG A 694 -18.77 -20.96 35.78
CA ARG A 694 -19.53 -19.76 35.46
C ARG A 694 -18.67 -18.80 34.64
N ALA A 695 -19.19 -18.37 33.49
CA ALA A 695 -18.50 -17.50 32.56
C ALA A 695 -18.46 -16.05 33.03
N ASN A 696 -17.29 -15.44 32.82
CA ASN A 696 -17.07 -14.00 32.69
C ASN A 696 -16.14 -13.90 31.49
N SER A 697 -16.72 -13.68 30.32
CA SER A 697 -16.18 -13.94 29.00
C SER A 697 -14.74 -13.43 28.85
N PRO A 698 -13.79 -14.26 28.38
CA PRO A 698 -13.96 -15.65 27.95
C PRO A 698 -13.96 -16.67 29.12
N LEU A 699 -14.51 -17.88 28.92
CA LEU A 699 -14.50 -18.97 29.92
C LEU A 699 -13.52 -20.10 29.55
N THR A 700 -12.53 -20.34 30.40
CA THR A 700 -11.58 -21.46 30.25
C THR A 700 -11.92 -22.62 31.19
N LEU A 701 -12.05 -23.82 30.61
CA LEU A 701 -12.25 -25.10 31.30
C LEU A 701 -11.16 -26.10 30.90
N THR A 702 -10.92 -27.10 31.75
CA THR A 702 -9.84 -28.08 31.53
C THR A 702 -10.40 -29.45 31.13
N GLY A 703 -9.72 -30.12 30.21
CA GLY A 703 -10.00 -31.50 29.86
C GLY A 703 -8.73 -32.26 29.48
N THR A 704 -8.91 -33.36 28.75
CA THR A 704 -7.81 -34.18 28.24
C THR A 704 -7.92 -34.34 26.73
N ASP A 705 -6.80 -34.70 26.09
CA ASP A 705 -6.69 -34.99 24.65
C ASP A 705 -7.36 -36.33 24.22
N ASP A 706 -7.73 -37.18 25.18
CA ASP A 706 -8.45 -38.45 24.96
C ASP A 706 -9.98 -38.33 25.15
N ALA A 707 -10.50 -37.11 25.26
CA ALA A 707 -11.91 -36.81 25.51
C ALA A 707 -12.86 -37.21 24.36
N GLY A 708 -12.37 -37.41 23.13
CA GLY A 708 -13.20 -37.76 21.98
C GLY A 708 -14.10 -36.60 21.55
N VAL A 709 -15.41 -36.82 21.39
CA VAL A 709 -16.35 -35.76 20.97
C VAL A 709 -16.69 -34.89 22.17
N VAL A 710 -16.44 -33.59 22.06
CA VAL A 710 -16.61 -32.57 23.10
C VAL A 710 -17.66 -31.55 22.64
N GLU A 711 -18.51 -31.12 23.58
CA GLU A 711 -19.60 -30.14 23.38
C GLU A 711 -19.65 -29.17 24.59
N TRP A 712 -20.00 -27.90 24.33
CA TRP A 712 -20.19 -26.87 25.37
C TRP A 712 -21.66 -26.73 25.73
N LEU A 713 -22.05 -27.19 26.91
CA LEU A 713 -23.45 -27.20 27.33
C LEU A 713 -23.76 -26.04 28.27
N LEU A 714 -24.80 -25.25 27.94
CA LEU A 714 -25.35 -24.24 28.86
C LEU A 714 -26.17 -24.92 29.96
N ASN A 715 -25.76 -24.75 31.22
CA ASN A 715 -26.50 -25.23 32.37
C ASN A 715 -27.67 -24.28 32.69
N SER A 716 -28.90 -24.75 32.45
CA SER A 716 -30.13 -23.94 32.50
C SER A 716 -30.74 -23.79 33.91
N ASP A 717 -30.13 -24.38 34.95
CA ASP A 717 -30.70 -24.39 36.31
C ASP A 717 -30.39 -23.12 37.13
N SER A 718 -29.70 -22.13 36.56
CA SER A 718 -29.32 -20.87 37.23
C SER A 718 -30.42 -19.81 37.24
N GLY A 719 -31.65 -20.21 37.59
CA GLY A 719 -32.68 -19.27 38.05
C GLY A 719 -32.40 -18.90 39.52
N GLY A 720 -31.86 -17.72 39.78
CA GLY A 720 -31.48 -17.25 41.11
C GLY A 720 -32.56 -17.48 42.17
N SER A 721 -32.35 -18.45 43.05
CA SER A 721 -33.10 -18.57 44.29
C SER A 721 -32.44 -17.70 45.35
N THR A 722 -33.08 -16.57 45.66
CA THR A 722 -32.74 -15.75 46.82
C THR A 722 -32.81 -16.61 48.09
N GLU A 723 -31.68 -16.79 48.74
CA GLU A 723 -31.63 -17.38 50.08
C GLU A 723 -32.44 -16.50 51.05
N SER A 724 -33.37 -17.11 51.76
CA SER A 724 -33.88 -16.60 53.01
C SER A 724 -33.70 -17.71 54.04
N ASP A 725 -32.79 -17.47 54.96
CA ASP A 725 -32.62 -18.25 56.18
C ASP A 725 -33.96 -18.42 56.88
N ASP A 726 -34.42 -19.66 57.05
CA ASP A 726 -35.15 -20.05 58.25
C ASP A 726 -35.02 -21.55 58.53
N ASP A 727 -34.65 -21.80 59.78
CA ASP A 727 -34.15 -23.03 60.37
C ASP A 727 -35.28 -24.08 60.56
N ILE A 728 -35.12 -25.31 60.04
CA ILE A 728 -35.70 -26.52 60.65
C ILE A 728 -34.97 -27.78 60.16
N SER A 729 -34.39 -28.50 61.13
CA SER A 729 -33.77 -29.81 60.97
C SER A 729 -34.82 -30.93 61.08
N VAL A 730 -34.56 -32.07 60.39
CA VAL A 730 -34.81 -33.48 60.78
C VAL A 730 -35.57 -34.34 59.73
N ILE A 731 -34.93 -35.48 59.36
CA ILE A 731 -35.35 -36.76 58.71
C ILE A 731 -35.21 -36.92 57.18
N GLY A 732 -34.48 -37.98 56.78
CA GLY A 732 -34.25 -38.45 55.41
C GLY A 732 -35.45 -39.08 54.67
N PRO A 733 -35.21 -39.90 53.62
CA PRO A 733 -35.95 -39.85 52.35
C PRO A 733 -37.28 -40.60 52.34
N ILE A 734 -38.30 -40.01 51.72
CA ILE A 734 -39.57 -40.64 51.32
C ILE A 734 -39.88 -40.12 49.91
N ARG A 735 -39.68 -40.90 48.84
CA ARG A 735 -40.66 -41.79 48.17
C ARG A 735 -41.95 -41.11 47.68
N ASP A 736 -42.10 -41.15 46.35
CA ASP A 736 -43.33 -41.23 45.54
C ASP A 736 -44.52 -40.35 45.95
N THR A 737 -44.73 -39.29 45.16
CA THR A 737 -46.08 -38.77 44.88
C THR A 737 -46.43 -39.05 43.42
N SER A 738 -47.56 -39.72 43.23
CA SER A 738 -48.07 -40.22 41.96
C SER A 738 -48.73 -39.10 41.13
N PRO A 739 -48.62 -39.07 39.79
CA PRO A 739 -49.42 -38.18 38.96
C PRO A 739 -50.83 -38.76 38.77
N GLY A 740 -51.80 -38.22 39.50
CA GLY A 740 -53.23 -38.48 39.33
C GLY A 740 -53.82 -37.76 38.11
N LEU A 741 -53.46 -38.18 36.90
CA LEU A 741 -54.01 -37.59 35.66
C LEU A 741 -54.33 -38.60 34.54
N LEU A 742 -54.34 -39.91 34.84
CA LEU A 742 -54.61 -40.97 33.84
C LEU A 742 -55.71 -41.97 34.23
N SER A 743 -56.45 -41.76 35.32
CA SER A 743 -57.46 -42.72 35.79
C SER A 743 -58.83 -42.55 35.12
N GLY A 744 -58.90 -42.67 33.79
CA GLY A 744 -60.19 -42.60 33.09
C GLY A 744 -60.29 -43.07 31.62
N LEU A 745 -59.23 -43.50 30.96
CA LEU A 745 -59.29 -43.85 29.53
C LEU A 745 -59.33 -45.37 29.28
N PRO A 746 -60.24 -45.89 28.42
CA PRO A 746 -60.23 -47.30 28.04
C PRO A 746 -58.96 -47.63 27.24
N ILE A 747 -58.38 -48.81 27.50
CA ILE A 747 -57.07 -49.28 27.02
C ILE A 747 -56.91 -49.21 25.48
N GLY A 748 -58.01 -49.17 24.72
CA GLY A 748 -57.99 -48.98 23.27
C GLY A 748 -57.65 -47.55 22.79
N ALA A 749 -57.76 -46.53 23.63
CA ALA A 749 -57.42 -45.15 23.29
C ALA A 749 -55.93 -44.80 23.54
N ILE A 750 -55.21 -45.65 24.26
CA ILE A 750 -53.81 -45.39 24.65
C ILE A 750 -52.86 -45.59 23.45
N ILE A 751 -53.19 -46.48 22.51
CA ILE A 751 -52.35 -46.72 21.31
C ILE A 751 -52.44 -45.55 20.31
N THR A 752 -53.60 -44.90 20.20
CA THR A 752 -53.81 -43.76 19.28
C THR A 752 -53.22 -42.44 19.81
N VAL A 753 -53.16 -42.27 21.13
CA VAL A 753 -52.55 -41.08 21.76
C VAL A 753 -51.01 -41.19 21.83
N LEU A 754 -50.44 -42.39 21.95
CA LEU A 754 -48.99 -42.57 22.00
C LEU A 754 -48.29 -42.36 20.65
N GLY A 755 -48.94 -42.62 19.51
CA GLY A 755 -48.33 -42.46 18.18
C GLY A 755 -48.19 -40.99 17.71
N ILE A 756 -49.15 -40.13 18.08
CA ILE A 756 -49.20 -38.71 17.66
C ILE A 756 -48.73 -37.79 18.79
N GLY A 757 -49.00 -38.17 20.05
CA GLY A 757 -48.50 -37.46 21.23
C GLY A 757 -46.98 -37.54 21.36
N ALA A 758 -46.34 -38.67 20.98
CA ALA A 758 -44.89 -38.82 21.15
C ALA A 758 -44.06 -37.78 20.37
N LEU A 759 -44.50 -37.31 19.20
CA LEU A 759 -43.77 -36.30 18.42
C LEU A 759 -44.00 -34.88 18.93
N GLY A 760 -45.24 -34.54 19.32
CA GLY A 760 -45.56 -33.24 19.92
C GLY A 760 -45.05 -33.08 21.36
N VAL A 761 -45.08 -34.16 22.15
CA VAL A 761 -44.55 -34.21 23.52
C VAL A 761 -43.02 -34.19 23.51
N PHE A 762 -42.34 -34.75 22.49
CA PHE A 762 -40.88 -34.60 22.36
C PHE A 762 -40.48 -33.13 22.18
N GLY A 763 -41.19 -32.39 21.32
CA GLY A 763 -40.96 -30.95 21.12
C GLY A 763 -41.29 -30.10 22.36
N VAL A 764 -42.39 -30.43 23.07
CA VAL A 764 -42.79 -29.69 24.29
C VAL A 764 -41.94 -30.07 25.52
N ALA A 765 -41.48 -31.31 25.64
CA ALA A 765 -40.60 -31.76 26.73
C ALA A 765 -39.17 -31.22 26.57
N TYR A 766 -38.68 -31.11 25.34
CA TYR A 766 -37.42 -30.44 25.03
C TYR A 766 -37.50 -28.94 25.36
N ALA A 767 -38.63 -28.29 25.08
CA ALA A 767 -38.83 -26.86 25.35
C ALA A 767 -39.10 -26.48 26.83
N ARG A 768 -39.29 -27.45 27.75
CA ARG A 768 -39.73 -27.15 29.14
C ARG A 768 -38.91 -27.76 30.29
N GLY A 769 -37.95 -28.65 30.08
CA GLY A 769 -37.31 -29.26 31.27
C GLY A 769 -36.05 -30.12 31.09
N GLY A 770 -35.24 -29.92 30.04
CA GLY A 770 -33.97 -30.65 29.92
C GLY A 770 -34.09 -32.19 29.98
N ARG A 771 -32.95 -32.86 30.26
CA ARG A 771 -32.80 -34.33 30.13
C ARG A 771 -33.74 -35.17 31.04
N GLU A 772 -34.34 -34.61 32.08
CA GLU A 772 -35.24 -35.37 32.99
C GLU A 772 -36.63 -35.65 32.38
N GLY A 773 -37.12 -34.82 31.45
CA GLY A 773 -38.42 -35.04 30.79
C GLY A 773 -38.44 -36.26 29.84
N ILE A 774 -37.28 -36.62 29.30
CA ILE A 774 -37.12 -37.64 28.23
C ILE A 774 -37.12 -39.07 28.79
N ALA A 775 -36.69 -39.26 30.05
CA ALA A 775 -36.69 -40.58 30.70
C ALA A 775 -38.10 -41.14 30.94
N SER A 776 -39.11 -40.27 31.11
CA SER A 776 -40.51 -40.67 31.35
C SER A 776 -41.20 -41.28 30.12
N VAL A 777 -40.81 -40.86 28.91
CA VAL A 777 -41.41 -41.30 27.64
C VAL A 777 -40.89 -42.68 27.24
N THR A 778 -39.64 -42.99 27.59
CA THR A 778 -38.94 -44.22 27.18
C THR A 778 -39.38 -45.45 28.01
N SER A 779 -39.77 -45.25 29.28
CA SER A 779 -40.23 -46.33 30.18
C SER A 779 -41.65 -46.83 29.87
N THR A 780 -42.46 -46.05 29.16
CA THR A 780 -43.82 -46.45 28.75
C THR A 780 -43.81 -47.25 27.43
N ALA A 781 -42.90 -46.94 26.51
CA ALA A 781 -42.82 -47.55 25.18
C ALA A 781 -42.34 -49.02 25.19
N THR A 782 -41.57 -49.43 26.20
CA THR A 782 -41.02 -50.79 26.30
C THR A 782 -42.04 -51.85 26.76
N SER A 783 -43.25 -51.44 27.17
CA SER A 783 -44.30 -52.36 27.66
C SER A 783 -45.25 -52.88 26.56
N ALA A 784 -45.17 -52.36 25.33
CA ALA A 784 -45.95 -52.85 24.19
C ALA A 784 -45.07 -53.73 23.29
N GLY A 785 -44.97 -55.01 23.63
CA GLY A 785 -44.22 -55.99 22.84
C GLY A 785 -44.79 -56.16 21.43
N GLY A 786 -44.12 -55.57 20.43
CA GLY A 786 -44.43 -55.72 19.01
C GLY A 786 -43.42 -55.01 18.11
N SER A 787 -43.34 -55.42 16.83
CA SER A 787 -42.41 -54.94 15.79
C SER A 787 -42.46 -53.43 15.46
N ILE A 788 -43.30 -52.66 16.16
CA ILE A 788 -43.44 -51.20 16.06
C ILE A 788 -42.42 -50.50 16.99
N GLY A 789 -41.97 -51.15 18.07
CA GLY A 789 -41.02 -50.57 19.02
C GLY A 789 -39.64 -50.29 18.42
N SER A 790 -39.16 -51.13 17.49
CA SER A 790 -37.86 -50.91 16.83
C SER A 790 -37.89 -49.73 15.85
N LEU A 791 -39.00 -49.55 15.14
CA LEU A 791 -39.19 -48.45 14.18
C LEU A 791 -39.25 -47.08 14.90
N LEU A 792 -39.91 -47.00 16.05
CA LEU A 792 -39.94 -45.80 16.88
C LEU A 792 -38.56 -45.48 17.49
N VAL A 793 -37.80 -46.48 17.94
CA VAL A 793 -36.43 -46.28 18.44
C VAL A 793 -35.48 -45.80 17.34
N SER A 794 -35.61 -46.31 16.11
CA SER A 794 -34.83 -45.84 14.97
C SER A 794 -35.17 -44.41 14.54
N VAL A 795 -36.45 -44.02 14.60
CA VAL A 795 -36.90 -42.65 14.29
C VAL A 795 -36.44 -41.65 15.37
N VAL A 796 -36.54 -42.01 16.66
CA VAL A 796 -36.04 -41.18 17.77
C VAL A 796 -34.51 -41.04 17.73
N GLY A 797 -33.80 -42.12 17.38
CA GLY A 797 -32.33 -42.08 17.19
C GLY A 797 -31.87 -41.33 15.94
N TRP A 798 -32.73 -41.19 14.92
CA TRP A 798 -32.46 -40.35 13.75
C TRP A 798 -32.78 -38.88 14.01
N LEU A 799 -33.89 -38.58 14.70
CA LEU A 799 -34.27 -37.22 15.12
C LEU A 799 -33.27 -36.62 16.12
N ARG A 800 -32.72 -37.43 17.05
CA ARG A 800 -31.62 -37.01 17.94
C ARG A 800 -30.37 -36.52 17.20
N ARG A 801 -30.14 -37.02 15.98
CA ARG A 801 -28.95 -36.70 15.16
C ARG A 801 -29.18 -35.53 14.19
N HIS A 802 -30.41 -35.01 14.08
CA HIS A 802 -30.77 -33.95 13.14
C HIS A 802 -31.56 -32.85 13.86
N LYS A 803 -30.86 -32.07 14.72
CA LYS A 803 -31.43 -31.07 15.66
C LYS A 803 -32.39 -30.06 14.97
N TYR A 804 -32.14 -29.69 13.72
CA TYR A 804 -32.97 -28.77 12.91
C TYR A 804 -34.27 -29.40 12.38
N VAL A 805 -34.31 -30.71 12.12
CA VAL A 805 -35.54 -31.41 11.68
C VAL A 805 -36.55 -31.47 12.84
N SER A 806 -36.08 -31.61 14.08
CA SER A 806 -36.91 -31.51 15.28
C SER A 806 -37.48 -30.10 15.51
N ALA A 807 -36.69 -29.05 15.27
CA ALA A 807 -37.16 -27.66 15.36
C ALA A 807 -38.18 -27.33 14.26
N LEU A 808 -37.93 -27.78 13.02
CA LEU A 808 -38.83 -27.62 11.88
C LEU A 808 -40.16 -28.38 12.09
N LEU A 809 -40.13 -29.57 12.71
CA LEU A 809 -41.34 -30.29 13.13
C LEU A 809 -42.08 -29.59 14.30
N GLY A 810 -41.36 -28.91 15.20
CA GLY A 810 -41.92 -28.07 16.26
C GLY A 810 -42.63 -26.81 15.72
N GLY A 811 -42.10 -26.21 14.64
CA GLY A 811 -42.68 -25.07 13.93
C GLY A 811 -43.96 -25.38 13.13
N ILE A 812 -44.25 -26.65 12.85
CA ILE A 812 -45.53 -27.11 12.29
C ILE A 812 -46.61 -27.18 13.40
N THR A 813 -46.61 -26.21 14.32
CA THR A 813 -47.53 -26.16 15.47
C THR A 813 -48.98 -25.82 15.07
N GLY A 814 -49.19 -25.37 13.83
CA GLY A 814 -50.52 -25.09 13.29
C GLY A 814 -51.44 -26.31 13.20
N VAL A 815 -50.90 -27.54 13.13
CA VAL A 815 -51.72 -28.77 13.04
C VAL A 815 -52.11 -29.32 14.41
N ALA A 816 -51.32 -29.09 15.46
CA ALA A 816 -51.67 -29.52 16.82
C ALA A 816 -52.94 -28.80 17.34
N LEU A 817 -53.17 -27.56 16.90
CA LEU A 817 -54.39 -26.80 17.20
C LEU A 817 -55.66 -27.37 16.52
N LEU A 818 -55.51 -28.18 15.46
CA LEU A 818 -56.62 -28.90 14.84
C LEU A 818 -56.99 -30.18 15.61
N ALA A 819 -56.04 -30.78 16.32
CA ALA A 819 -56.24 -32.00 17.10
C ALA A 819 -56.86 -31.75 18.49
N THR A 820 -56.73 -30.53 19.03
CA THR A 820 -57.33 -30.13 20.33
C THR A 820 -58.80 -29.68 20.22
N GLY A 821 -59.37 -29.66 19.02
CA GLY A 821 -60.78 -29.32 18.79
C GLY A 821 -61.09 -27.81 18.79
N ALA A 822 -60.07 -26.94 18.66
CA ALA A 822 -60.27 -25.48 18.65
C ALA A 822 -60.87 -24.94 17.33
N ILE A 823 -60.77 -25.70 16.23
CA ILE A 823 -61.36 -25.36 14.93
C ILE A 823 -62.06 -26.61 14.36
N ALA A 824 -63.36 -26.53 14.09
CA ALA A 824 -64.13 -27.64 13.53
C ALA A 824 -63.86 -27.79 12.02
N VAL A 825 -63.22 -28.89 11.61
CA VAL A 825 -62.97 -29.24 10.21
C VAL A 825 -63.77 -30.49 9.84
N PRO A 826 -64.30 -30.63 8.60
CA PRO A 826 -65.03 -31.83 8.19
C PRO A 826 -64.16 -33.10 8.28
N GLU A 827 -64.76 -34.21 8.70
CA GLU A 827 -64.12 -35.52 8.79
C GLU A 827 -63.49 -35.90 7.44
N GLY A 828 -62.17 -36.09 7.43
CA GLY A 828 -61.36 -36.42 6.23
C GLY A 828 -60.41 -35.32 5.76
N THR A 829 -60.53 -34.08 6.26
CA THR A 829 -59.68 -32.95 5.80
C THR A 829 -58.29 -32.94 6.47
N VAL A 830 -58.21 -33.30 7.75
CA VAL A 830 -56.98 -33.26 8.55
C VAL A 830 -55.87 -34.21 8.04
N PRO A 831 -56.16 -35.46 7.62
CA PRO A 831 -55.12 -36.37 7.12
C PRO A 831 -54.55 -35.96 5.76
N ALA A 832 -55.39 -35.39 4.88
CA ALA A 832 -54.98 -34.92 3.56
C ALA A 832 -54.12 -33.66 3.63
N VAL A 833 -54.39 -32.78 4.60
CA VAL A 833 -53.53 -31.62 4.90
C VAL A 833 -52.20 -32.11 5.48
N PHE A 834 -52.17 -33.13 6.33
CA PHE A 834 -50.93 -33.64 6.92
C PHE A 834 -49.98 -34.29 5.90
N THR A 835 -50.49 -35.13 4.99
CA THR A 835 -49.66 -35.85 3.99
C THR A 835 -49.15 -34.95 2.87
N VAL A 836 -49.72 -33.75 2.69
CA VAL A 836 -49.35 -32.80 1.63
C VAL A 836 -48.63 -31.58 2.18
N ALA A 837 -49.09 -31.01 3.31
CA ALA A 837 -48.49 -29.81 3.88
C ALA A 837 -47.15 -30.07 4.58
N VAL A 838 -46.92 -31.26 5.15
CA VAL A 838 -45.64 -31.59 5.80
C VAL A 838 -44.50 -31.70 4.77
N PRO A 839 -44.63 -32.43 3.65
CA PRO A 839 -43.61 -32.42 2.60
C PRO A 839 -43.37 -31.05 1.98
N ILE A 840 -44.42 -30.25 1.76
CA ILE A 840 -44.29 -28.90 1.18
C ILE A 840 -43.65 -27.94 2.19
N GLY A 841 -44.05 -27.98 3.45
CA GLY A 841 -43.47 -27.16 4.52
C GLY A 841 -42.01 -27.53 4.78
N ALA A 842 -41.67 -28.83 4.75
CA ALA A 842 -40.29 -29.29 4.83
C ALA A 842 -39.47 -28.85 3.60
N TYR A 843 -40.03 -28.92 2.39
CA TYR A 843 -39.36 -28.42 1.18
C TYR A 843 -39.07 -26.92 1.29
N LEU A 844 -40.08 -26.12 1.63
CA LEU A 844 -39.96 -24.66 1.72
C LEU A 844 -39.03 -24.23 2.84
N GLY A 845 -39.14 -24.83 4.04
CA GLY A 845 -38.28 -24.50 5.17
C GLY A 845 -36.82 -24.92 4.97
N LEU A 846 -36.58 -26.10 4.37
CA LEU A 846 -35.22 -26.54 4.07
C LEU A 846 -34.59 -25.74 2.91
N SER A 847 -35.39 -25.30 1.93
CA SER A 847 -34.90 -24.46 0.83
C SER A 847 -34.63 -23.02 1.25
N ALA A 848 -35.40 -22.47 2.21
CA ALA A 848 -35.19 -21.12 2.73
C ALA A 848 -33.94 -21.00 3.62
N LEU A 849 -33.45 -22.12 4.16
CA LEU A 849 -32.26 -22.18 5.02
C LEU A 849 -31.01 -22.66 4.26
N ASP A 850 -31.10 -22.83 2.94
CA ASP A 850 -30.05 -23.36 2.05
C ASP A 850 -29.46 -24.72 2.48
N ARG A 851 -30.20 -25.48 3.31
CA ARG A 851 -29.82 -26.80 3.85
C ARG A 851 -30.64 -27.93 3.22
N PHE A 852 -31.15 -27.74 2.00
CA PHE A 852 -31.99 -28.71 1.32
C PHE A 852 -31.20 -29.93 0.83
N SER A 853 -31.56 -31.12 1.32
CA SER A 853 -31.07 -32.38 0.74
C SER A 853 -32.23 -33.29 0.35
N TRP A 854 -32.13 -33.87 -0.85
CA TRP A 854 -33.12 -34.83 -1.37
C TRP A 854 -33.32 -36.05 -0.45
N PRO A 855 -32.29 -36.61 0.21
CA PRO A 855 -32.47 -37.70 1.17
C PRO A 855 -33.28 -37.30 2.41
N ILE A 856 -32.98 -36.14 3.01
CA ILE A 856 -33.66 -35.68 4.24
C ILE A 856 -35.13 -35.37 3.94
N TRP A 857 -35.39 -34.65 2.84
CA TRP A 857 -36.76 -34.37 2.40
C TRP A 857 -37.53 -35.65 2.06
N GLY A 858 -36.88 -36.62 1.41
CA GLY A 858 -37.47 -37.92 1.08
C GLY A 858 -37.86 -38.73 2.32
N VAL A 859 -37.03 -38.71 3.37
CA VAL A 859 -37.32 -39.38 4.65
C VAL A 859 -38.49 -38.73 5.37
N VAL A 860 -38.51 -37.39 5.48
CA VAL A 860 -39.64 -36.66 6.10
C VAL A 860 -40.95 -36.93 5.37
N THR A 861 -40.91 -36.96 4.03
CA THR A 861 -42.06 -37.27 3.19
C THR A 861 -42.53 -38.71 3.40
N ALA A 862 -41.62 -39.69 3.43
CA ALA A 862 -41.94 -41.09 3.69
C ALA A 862 -42.59 -41.29 5.07
N ILE A 863 -42.06 -40.63 6.11
CA ILE A 863 -42.63 -40.67 7.47
C ILE A 863 -44.04 -40.08 7.48
N SER A 864 -44.26 -38.92 6.83
CA SER A 864 -45.57 -38.28 6.76
C SER A 864 -46.63 -39.17 6.07
N LEU A 865 -46.23 -39.90 5.03
CA LEU A 865 -47.09 -40.84 4.32
C LEU A 865 -47.43 -42.08 5.17
N ILE A 866 -46.45 -42.61 5.91
CA ILE A 866 -46.66 -43.75 6.83
C ILE A 866 -47.63 -43.36 7.95
N VAL A 867 -47.44 -42.20 8.57
CA VAL A 867 -48.35 -41.67 9.61
C VAL A 867 -49.75 -41.43 9.04
N GLY A 868 -49.86 -40.89 7.83
CA GLY A 868 -51.14 -40.73 7.13
C GLY A 868 -51.86 -42.07 6.89
N LEU A 869 -51.15 -43.11 6.47
CA LEU A 869 -51.70 -44.45 6.25
C LEU A 869 -52.19 -45.11 7.54
N VAL A 870 -51.48 -44.94 8.66
CA VAL A 870 -51.92 -45.42 9.98
C VAL A 870 -53.19 -44.69 10.44
N TRP A 871 -53.32 -43.40 10.14
CA TRP A 871 -54.52 -42.61 10.48
C TRP A 871 -55.79 -43.11 9.79
N PHE A 872 -55.70 -43.58 8.53
CA PHE A 872 -56.84 -44.16 7.81
C PHE A 872 -57.23 -45.56 8.30
N GLY A 873 -56.65 -46.06 9.40
CA GLY A 873 -56.95 -47.37 9.97
C GLY A 873 -56.47 -48.52 9.10
N VAL A 874 -55.46 -48.28 8.25
CA VAL A 874 -54.88 -49.30 7.39
C VAL A 874 -54.01 -50.21 8.24
N ASP A 875 -54.47 -51.43 8.47
CA ASP A 875 -53.70 -52.46 9.18
C ASP A 875 -52.53 -52.93 8.29
N LEU A 876 -51.34 -52.38 8.54
CA LEU A 876 -50.11 -52.70 7.79
C LEU A 876 -49.69 -54.17 7.94
N THR A 877 -50.22 -54.90 8.94
CA THR A 877 -49.96 -56.33 9.11
C THR A 877 -50.96 -57.22 8.36
N GLY A 878 -52.16 -56.71 8.06
CA GLY A 878 -53.21 -57.42 7.31
C GLY A 878 -53.34 -57.03 5.82
N ALA A 879 -52.73 -55.93 5.38
CA ALA A 879 -52.94 -55.34 4.05
C ALA A 879 -52.26 -56.05 2.87
N PHE A 880 -51.47 -57.12 3.10
CA PHE A 880 -50.77 -57.80 2.01
C PHE A 880 -51.64 -58.74 1.16
N LEU A 881 -52.94 -58.93 1.47
CA LEU A 881 -53.72 -60.02 0.88
C LEU A 881 -55.05 -59.72 0.19
N ASN A 882 -55.66 -58.52 0.21
CA ASN A 882 -56.81 -58.27 -0.70
C ASN A 882 -57.30 -56.82 -0.86
N GLN A 883 -57.07 -56.22 -2.04
CA GLN A 883 -58.02 -55.49 -2.91
C GLN A 883 -57.26 -54.66 -3.95
N GLN A 884 -57.85 -54.52 -5.15
CA GLN A 884 -57.20 -54.09 -6.41
C GLN A 884 -56.75 -52.62 -6.49
N VAL A 885 -56.82 -51.84 -5.40
CA VAL A 885 -56.35 -50.44 -5.38
C VAL A 885 -55.00 -50.29 -4.66
N THR A 886 -54.67 -51.20 -3.73
CA THR A 886 -53.40 -51.17 -2.97
C THR A 886 -52.20 -51.63 -3.79
N VAL A 887 -52.42 -52.47 -4.82
CA VAL A 887 -51.36 -52.91 -5.73
C VAL A 887 -50.81 -51.74 -6.54
N ILE A 888 -51.64 -50.77 -6.96
CA ILE A 888 -51.19 -49.62 -7.75
C ILE A 888 -50.33 -48.67 -6.90
N LEU A 889 -50.70 -48.47 -5.62
CA LEU A 889 -49.93 -47.60 -4.70
C LEU A 889 -48.67 -48.27 -4.16
N ALA A 890 -48.70 -49.58 -3.87
CA ALA A 890 -47.51 -50.33 -3.46
C ALA A 890 -46.52 -50.54 -4.62
N VAL A 891 -47.02 -50.83 -5.83
CA VAL A 891 -46.18 -50.90 -7.04
C VAL A 891 -45.69 -49.51 -7.43
N GLY A 892 -46.49 -48.45 -7.29
CA GLY A 892 -46.06 -47.07 -7.52
C GLY A 892 -44.99 -46.60 -6.54
N GLY A 893 -45.14 -46.89 -5.24
CA GLY A 893 -44.14 -46.58 -4.22
C GLY A 893 -42.85 -47.39 -4.36
N LEU A 894 -42.94 -48.69 -4.66
CA LEU A 894 -41.78 -49.53 -4.95
C LEU A 894 -41.12 -49.17 -6.30
N TYR A 895 -41.88 -48.71 -7.29
CA TYR A 895 -41.37 -48.24 -8.58
C TYR A 895 -40.64 -46.90 -8.44
N LEU A 896 -41.15 -45.98 -7.61
CA LEU A 896 -40.45 -44.73 -7.28
C LEU A 896 -39.18 -44.99 -6.47
N LEU A 897 -39.22 -45.93 -5.51
CA LEU A 897 -38.03 -46.37 -4.76
C LEU A 897 -36.99 -47.04 -5.68
N TYR A 898 -37.45 -47.85 -6.64
CA TYR A 898 -36.60 -48.47 -7.66
C TYR A 898 -36.00 -47.46 -8.64
N GLN A 899 -36.76 -46.45 -9.08
CA GLN A 899 -36.30 -45.32 -9.89
C GLN A 899 -35.25 -44.50 -9.14
N LEU A 900 -35.43 -44.27 -7.83
CA LEU A 900 -34.47 -43.55 -6.99
C LEU A 900 -33.14 -44.31 -6.86
N ILE A 901 -33.19 -45.65 -6.75
CA ILE A 901 -32.00 -46.51 -6.71
C ILE A 901 -31.31 -46.60 -8.08
N GLN A 902 -32.06 -46.50 -9.19
CA GLN A 902 -31.49 -46.43 -10.53
C GLN A 902 -30.85 -45.07 -10.84
N ALA A 903 -31.45 -43.97 -10.42
CA ALA A 903 -30.87 -42.62 -10.55
C ALA A 903 -29.52 -42.49 -9.81
N TYR A 904 -29.32 -43.28 -8.74
CA TYR A 904 -28.05 -43.38 -8.03
C TYR A 904 -26.96 -44.18 -8.77
N ARG A 905 -27.30 -44.98 -9.80
CA ARG A 905 -26.33 -45.86 -10.50
C ARG A 905 -25.98 -45.44 -11.92
N SER A 906 -26.62 -44.42 -12.49
CA SER A 906 -26.28 -43.89 -13.81
C SER A 906 -26.79 -42.43 -13.91
N PRO A 907 -25.91 -41.41 -13.82
CA PRO A 907 -26.32 -40.00 -13.76
C PRO A 907 -26.95 -39.48 -15.05
N ASP A 908 -26.72 -40.14 -16.20
CA ASP A 908 -27.07 -39.59 -17.51
C ASP A 908 -28.22 -40.35 -18.18
N SER A 909 -29.46 -40.09 -17.77
CA SER A 909 -30.59 -40.24 -18.69
C SER A 909 -31.72 -39.25 -18.41
N VAL A 910 -31.95 -38.34 -19.36
CA VAL A 910 -33.10 -37.43 -19.37
C VAL A 910 -34.34 -38.22 -19.77
N THR A 911 -35.31 -38.38 -18.86
CA THR A 911 -36.60 -39.00 -19.18
C THR A 911 -37.62 -37.91 -19.51
N ASN A 912 -37.95 -37.74 -20.80
CA ASN A 912 -39.01 -36.81 -21.22
C ASN A 912 -40.40 -37.37 -20.92
N PHE A 913 -41.20 -36.65 -20.12
CA PHE A 913 -42.62 -36.95 -19.92
C PHE A 913 -43.46 -36.35 -21.06
N VAL A 914 -44.07 -37.21 -21.90
CA VAL A 914 -45.14 -36.81 -22.82
C VAL A 914 -46.49 -37.14 -22.20
N LEU A 915 -47.22 -36.11 -21.76
CA LEU A 915 -48.62 -36.22 -21.35
C LEU A 915 -49.50 -36.45 -22.59
N ARG A 916 -49.97 -37.68 -22.80
CA ARG A 916 -50.95 -37.99 -23.85
C ARG A 916 -52.36 -37.90 -23.26
N GLY A 917 -52.98 -36.72 -23.40
CA GLY A 917 -54.39 -36.53 -23.12
C GLY A 917 -55.25 -37.32 -24.12
N SER A 918 -56.10 -38.20 -23.59
CA SER A 918 -57.15 -38.88 -24.37
C SER A 918 -58.24 -37.87 -24.73
N ARG A 919 -58.36 -37.55 -26.02
CA ARG A 919 -59.59 -36.96 -26.59
C ARG A 919 -59.84 -37.57 -27.97
N SER A 920 -61.00 -38.21 -28.10
CA SER A 920 -61.51 -38.77 -29.34
C SER A 920 -61.92 -37.68 -30.33
N SER A 921 -61.34 -37.67 -31.53
CA SER A 921 -62.07 -37.45 -32.79
C SER A 921 -61.18 -37.76 -34.00
N GLU A 922 -61.75 -38.59 -34.88
CA GLU A 922 -61.66 -38.61 -36.34
C GLU A 922 -60.31 -38.69 -37.08
N THR A 923 -60.30 -39.71 -37.93
CA THR A 923 -59.38 -40.08 -38.99
C THR A 923 -59.28 -39.01 -40.09
N ASN A 924 -58.07 -38.59 -40.48
CA ASN A 924 -57.60 -38.68 -41.88
C ASN A 924 -56.17 -38.12 -42.13
N THR A 925 -55.39 -38.99 -42.78
CA THR A 925 -54.41 -38.79 -43.88
C THR A 925 -53.25 -37.76 -43.85
N GLU A 926 -52.06 -38.33 -44.16
CA GLU A 926 -51.03 -37.88 -45.11
C GLU A 926 -49.89 -36.90 -44.75
N THR A 927 -48.66 -37.40 -44.94
CA THR A 927 -47.57 -36.82 -45.76
C THR A 927 -46.59 -35.78 -45.16
N THR A 928 -45.39 -36.28 -44.84
CA THR A 928 -44.05 -35.85 -45.34
C THR A 928 -43.33 -34.58 -44.82
N GLU A 929 -42.04 -34.80 -44.53
CA GLU A 929 -40.85 -33.96 -44.74
C GLU A 929 -40.34 -32.93 -43.70
N SER A 930 -39.05 -33.14 -43.37
CA SER A 930 -37.93 -32.19 -43.50
C SER A 930 -37.59 -31.22 -42.36
N ASN A 931 -36.43 -31.52 -41.75
CA ASN A 931 -35.28 -30.65 -41.44
C ASN A 931 -35.39 -29.43 -40.49
N ARG A 932 -34.35 -29.40 -39.65
CA ARG A 932 -33.38 -28.31 -39.38
C ARG A 932 -33.50 -27.59 -38.03
N ARG A 933 -32.37 -27.63 -37.28
CA ARG A 933 -31.69 -26.61 -36.45
C ARG A 933 -32.60 -25.72 -35.56
N GLU A 934 -32.35 -25.56 -34.27
CA GLU A 934 -31.08 -25.30 -33.56
C GLU A 934 -30.93 -26.14 -32.30
#